data_AF-A0A944X0X2-F1
#
_entry.id   AF-A0A944X0X2-F1
#
_cell.length_a   1.000
_cell.length_b   1.000
_cell.length_c   1.000
_cell.angle_alpha   90.00
_cell.angle_beta   90.00
_cell.angle_gamma   90.00
#
_symmetry.space_group_name_H-M   'P 1'
#
loop_
_entity.id
_entity.type
_entity.pdbx_description
1 polymer ?
#
loop_
_entity_poly.entity_id
_entity_poly.type
_entity_poly.pdbx_seq_one_letter_code
_entity_poly.pdbx_strand_id
1 'polypeptide(L)'
;MKLQSLKGILGINARNLLYIKAYNPKKAIKLADNKVKSKKFLSTRGIPVPKLINTIPTHEEAEKFNFDSLPNAFVLKPNYGFGGEGIIPIVNKRGKDWITSSGRRINKEELYNHIIDILDGRFSVSNVSDMAFFEQLLIPDDTIGSYAYEGLPDIRIIVYNLVPVMAMLRLPTRESNGKGNLHQGAIGVGIDIATGKTTHIAKNNKIIDEIPEVGKLENLQIPYWDEILEIASNIQLVTNLGYLAVDIAIDKTSGPVLLEINARAGLGVQIANLAPLRQRLERIKGIKVTSPEKGVRIAKDMFGKTIEKEVEQISGKHIIGKEEIVEIILKKGIKKVKAIVDPAQERTIIDLELVKKTKLIDSEDFDDEKSTLKTKFTIKGKRIQTVVDVEKLAKGETKMVIGSRDLKDFLIDPSVVTEETKEKKKTIQKPIIKKKIKNNFEIDQEIVNVDNKLKLLFHLRPTNLTEEKEKFHKDFTYNPQFTYPEIQFDATRLKNQLANIEVTSTPIGRIFEAKKDELRRKIELIESVDTDKFTEKSKRLFGETTPELVAECERLLLETKKFQKPEKEDIKAEKAKEEFEKVFKKYKLDNWKVRIKDEMVADCVAGKNNRLFIRKEATFSEPRLKNLIVHEIETHILTAENGKNQPFELFNRGLADYLITQEGLAIYNVTKQVNDTINDSYKTIALIIAIETAMYSSFVEVFEKVLSYGIPIDDAFRVALKVKRGLGDTSKPGAFTKDLIYYKGYKEIVEYVENGGRIKDLYIGKLNHNDVETARKINGLVEPKYLPKWL
;
A
#
# COMPACT_ATOMS: atom_id res chain seq x y z
N MET A 1 -23.03 5.74 -12.74
CA MET A 1 -23.20 7.10 -12.16
C MET A 1 -22.27 8.01 -12.94
N LYS A 2 -22.81 8.99 -13.69
CA LYS A 2 -22.02 9.93 -14.49
C LYS A 2 -21.19 10.84 -13.56
N LEU A 3 -20.00 11.19 -14.03
CA LEU A 3 -18.87 11.87 -13.39
C LEU A 3 -19.11 13.32 -12.88
N GLN A 4 -20.25 13.62 -12.22
CA GLN A 4 -20.52 14.95 -11.67
C GLN A 4 -20.20 15.12 -10.17
N SER A 5 -19.66 14.12 -9.47
CA SER A 5 -19.48 14.15 -8.00
C SER A 5 -18.05 14.22 -7.45
N LEU A 6 -17.02 14.51 -8.28
CA LEU A 6 -15.63 14.58 -7.79
C LEU A 6 -15.33 15.79 -6.87
N LYS A 7 -16.23 16.78 -6.77
CA LYS A 7 -16.06 17.91 -5.84
C LYS A 7 -16.31 17.42 -4.41
N GLY A 8 -15.23 17.25 -3.63
CA GLY A 8 -15.31 17.00 -2.18
C GLY A 8 -14.74 15.65 -1.71
N ILE A 9 -14.27 14.77 -2.60
CA ILE A 9 -13.54 13.57 -2.14
C ILE A 9 -12.19 14.00 -1.57
N LEU A 10 -11.84 13.48 -0.39
CA LEU A 10 -10.54 13.72 0.20
C LEU A 10 -9.54 12.72 -0.38
N GLY A 11 -8.49 13.21 -1.05
CA GLY A 11 -7.34 12.41 -1.48
C GLY A 11 -6.22 12.38 -0.42
N ILE A 12 -5.29 11.42 -0.54
CA ILE A 12 -4.19 11.22 0.43
C ILE A 12 -3.32 12.47 0.58
N ASN A 13 -2.94 13.11 -0.53
CA ASN A 13 -2.11 14.31 -0.51
C ASN A 13 -2.83 15.48 0.16
N ALA A 14 -4.11 15.69 -0.17
CA ALA A 14 -4.92 16.72 0.47
C ALA A 14 -5.10 16.46 1.97
N ARG A 15 -5.35 15.21 2.39
CA ARG A 15 -5.39 14.81 3.82
C ARG A 15 -4.09 15.19 4.53
N ASN A 16 -2.95 14.78 3.94
CA ASN A 16 -1.63 15.00 4.53
C ASN A 16 -1.30 16.50 4.66
N LEU A 17 -1.59 17.29 3.62
CA LEU A 17 -1.24 18.71 3.58
C LEU A 17 -2.22 19.57 4.39
N LEU A 18 -3.52 19.40 4.17
CA LEU A 18 -4.55 20.31 4.68
C LEU A 18 -5.01 20.00 6.09
N TYR A 19 -4.90 18.74 6.54
CA TYR A 19 -5.40 18.33 7.85
C TYR A 19 -4.28 17.83 8.77
N ILE A 20 -3.48 16.86 8.32
CA ILE A 20 -2.44 16.28 9.18
C ILE A 20 -1.33 17.30 9.45
N LYS A 21 -0.70 17.86 8.41
CA LYS A 21 0.39 18.84 8.58
C LYS A 21 -0.09 20.11 9.27
N ALA A 22 -1.34 20.51 9.02
CA ALA A 22 -1.91 21.74 9.56
C ALA A 22 -2.30 21.61 11.04
N TYR A 23 -2.90 20.48 11.46
CA TYR A 23 -3.51 20.36 12.79
C TYR A 23 -2.93 19.26 13.68
N ASN A 24 -1.99 18.43 13.22
CA ASN A 24 -1.35 17.41 14.06
C ASN A 24 0.10 17.82 14.41
N PRO A 25 0.37 18.22 15.67
CA PRO A 25 1.73 18.47 16.12
C PRO A 25 2.61 17.23 15.96
N LYS A 26 3.89 17.42 15.59
CA LYS A 26 4.84 16.31 15.43
C LYS A 26 4.95 15.41 16.68
N LYS A 27 4.84 15.99 17.88
CA LYS A 27 4.86 15.24 19.15
C LYS A 27 3.64 14.32 19.28
N ALA A 28 2.45 14.81 18.91
CA ALA A 28 1.21 14.04 18.95
C ALA A 28 1.22 12.89 17.92
N ILE A 29 1.77 13.13 16.71
CA ILE A 29 1.96 12.07 15.71
C ILE A 29 2.89 10.97 16.25
N LYS A 30 4.00 11.34 16.90
CA LYS A 30 4.93 10.36 17.50
C LYS A 30 4.29 9.54 18.63
N LEU A 31 3.36 10.15 19.39
CA LEU A 31 2.58 9.44 20.40
C LEU A 31 1.68 8.39 19.73
N ALA A 32 0.96 8.76 18.67
CA ALA A 32 0.08 7.85 17.93
C ALA A 32 0.84 6.71 17.22
N ASP A 33 2.02 7.00 16.65
CA ASP A 33 2.83 5.99 15.95
C ASP A 33 3.37 4.90 16.90
N ASN A 34 3.39 5.12 18.23
CA ASN A 34 3.85 4.14 19.23
C ASN A 34 2.66 3.57 20.02
N LYS A 35 2.28 2.31 19.72
CA LYS A 35 1.11 1.65 20.33
C LYS A 35 1.22 1.50 21.84
N VAL A 36 2.38 1.10 22.36
CA VAL A 36 2.57 0.91 23.81
C VAL A 36 2.46 2.25 24.56
N LYS A 37 3.10 3.30 24.05
CA LYS A 37 3.06 4.64 24.66
C LYS A 37 1.68 5.27 24.59
N SER A 38 1.01 5.20 23.43
CA SER A 38 -0.36 5.73 23.27
C SER A 38 -1.33 5.03 24.21
N LYS A 39 -1.28 3.69 24.32
CA LYS A 39 -2.13 2.95 25.25
C LYS A 39 -1.90 3.34 26.71
N LYS A 40 -0.65 3.37 27.19
CA LYS A 40 -0.34 3.83 28.56
C LYS A 40 -0.83 5.26 28.80
N PHE A 41 -0.60 6.16 27.85
CA PHE A 41 -1.04 7.56 27.93
C PHE A 41 -2.56 7.71 28.02
N LEU A 42 -3.31 6.92 27.27
CA LEU A 42 -4.78 6.98 27.20
C LEU A 42 -5.43 6.25 28.38
N SER A 43 -4.90 5.09 28.77
CA SER A 43 -5.37 4.33 29.93
C SER A 43 -5.30 5.13 31.23
N THR A 44 -4.20 5.85 31.46
CA THR A 44 -4.04 6.75 32.62
C THR A 44 -5.02 7.92 32.66
N ARG A 45 -5.79 8.14 31.57
CA ARG A 45 -6.82 9.18 31.44
C ARG A 45 -8.23 8.58 31.34
N GLY A 46 -8.41 7.33 31.74
CA GLY A 46 -9.70 6.67 31.79
C GLY A 46 -10.22 6.17 30.44
N ILE A 47 -9.41 6.16 29.38
CA ILE A 47 -9.82 5.56 28.10
C ILE A 47 -9.64 4.03 28.19
N PRO A 48 -10.68 3.22 27.94
CA PRO A 48 -10.57 1.77 27.95
C PRO A 48 -9.61 1.27 26.86
N VAL A 49 -8.62 0.47 27.24
CA VAL A 49 -7.65 -0.18 26.34
C VAL A 49 -7.43 -1.63 26.79
N PRO A 50 -7.00 -2.56 25.92
CA PRO A 50 -6.64 -3.90 26.34
C PRO A 50 -5.50 -3.86 27.36
N LYS A 51 -5.60 -4.66 28.42
CA LYS A 51 -4.57 -4.71 29.45
C LYS A 51 -3.23 -5.15 28.86
N LEU A 52 -2.19 -4.35 29.04
CA LEU A 52 -0.82 -4.70 28.67
C LEU A 52 -0.29 -5.75 29.66
N ILE A 53 0.13 -6.91 29.15
CA ILE A 53 0.63 -8.03 29.96
C ILE A 53 2.15 -7.89 30.15
N ASN A 54 2.90 -7.76 29.05
CA ASN A 54 4.35 -7.60 29.09
C ASN A 54 4.90 -6.94 27.81
N THR A 55 6.14 -6.48 27.84
CA THR A 55 6.85 -5.88 26.69
C THR A 55 8.24 -6.47 26.57
N ILE A 56 8.68 -6.73 25.34
CA ILE A 56 10.02 -7.19 25.00
C ILE A 56 10.62 -6.17 24.00
N PRO A 57 11.44 -5.22 24.47
CA PRO A 57 12.06 -4.18 23.66
C PRO A 57 13.35 -4.60 22.95
N THR A 58 14.03 -5.66 23.40
CA THR A 58 15.37 -6.04 22.93
C THR A 58 15.54 -7.56 22.82
N HIS A 59 16.52 -8.00 22.02
CA HIS A 59 16.90 -9.41 21.89
C HIS A 59 17.33 -10.03 23.23
N GLU A 60 18.10 -9.29 24.03
CA GLU A 60 18.52 -9.73 25.37
C GLU A 60 17.34 -10.00 26.30
N GLU A 61 16.31 -9.13 26.27
CA GLU A 61 15.09 -9.34 27.05
C GLU A 61 14.26 -10.52 26.52
N ALA A 62 14.30 -10.80 25.21
CA ALA A 62 13.65 -11.98 24.63
C ALA A 62 14.31 -13.29 25.10
N GLU A 63 15.64 -13.34 25.14
CA GLU A 63 16.41 -14.53 25.57
C GLU A 63 16.14 -14.87 27.04
N LYS A 64 16.06 -13.83 27.88
CA LYS A 64 15.82 -13.96 29.33
C LYS A 64 14.33 -14.07 29.67
N PHE A 65 13.43 -13.98 28.69
CA PHE A 65 12.00 -13.93 28.93
C PHE A 65 11.46 -15.25 29.47
N ASN A 66 10.76 -15.19 30.61
CA ASN A 66 10.05 -16.36 31.13
C ASN A 66 8.66 -16.50 30.48
N PHE A 67 8.60 -17.29 29.40
CA PHE A 67 7.36 -17.57 28.67
C PHE A 67 6.28 -18.29 29.49
N ASP A 68 6.65 -18.98 30.57
CA ASP A 68 5.66 -19.65 31.43
C ASP A 68 4.89 -18.67 32.32
N SER A 69 5.33 -17.41 32.41
CA SER A 69 4.59 -16.34 33.07
C SER A 69 3.40 -15.80 32.26
N LEU A 70 3.29 -16.18 30.97
CA LEU A 70 2.21 -15.74 30.10
C LEU A 70 0.89 -16.45 30.46
N PRO A 71 -0.27 -15.75 30.40
CA PRO A 71 -1.57 -16.37 30.61
C PRO A 71 -1.90 -17.37 29.49
N ASN A 72 -2.97 -18.14 29.68
CA ASN A 72 -3.43 -19.12 28.67
C ASN A 72 -3.94 -18.47 27.38
N ALA A 73 -4.38 -17.21 27.43
CA ALA A 73 -4.86 -16.45 26.28
C ALA A 73 -4.29 -15.02 26.29
N PHE A 74 -3.78 -14.57 25.15
CA PHE A 74 -3.18 -13.25 24.96
C PHE A 74 -3.04 -12.93 23.47
N VAL A 75 -2.65 -11.70 23.13
CA VAL A 75 -2.25 -11.33 21.78
C VAL A 75 -0.82 -10.80 21.80
N LEU A 76 0.05 -11.40 20.99
CA LEU A 76 1.38 -10.88 20.71
C LEU A 76 1.31 -9.90 19.54
N LYS A 77 1.89 -8.71 19.69
CA LYS A 77 1.85 -7.65 18.67
C LYS A 77 3.19 -6.90 18.55
N PRO A 78 3.53 -6.43 17.34
CA PRO A 78 4.58 -5.43 17.13
C PRO A 78 4.10 -4.01 17.48
N ASN A 79 4.97 -3.22 18.11
CA ASN A 79 4.68 -1.84 18.49
C ASN A 79 4.52 -0.92 17.26
N TYR A 80 5.36 -1.06 16.24
CA TYR A 80 5.32 -0.26 14.99
C TYR A 80 4.74 -1.02 13.78
N GLY A 81 4.21 -2.23 13.98
CA GLY A 81 3.73 -3.06 12.87
C GLY A 81 2.56 -2.46 12.09
N PHE A 82 2.46 -2.85 10.81
CA PHE A 82 1.52 -2.31 9.83
C PHE A 82 0.52 -3.34 9.33
N GLY A 83 -0.71 -2.89 9.07
CA GLY A 83 -1.73 -3.71 8.40
C GLY A 83 -2.10 -5.01 9.13
N GLY A 84 -1.83 -5.12 10.43
CA GLY A 84 -2.04 -6.34 11.22
C GLY A 84 -0.99 -7.42 11.01
N GLU A 85 0.16 -7.13 10.39
CA GLU A 85 1.28 -8.05 10.28
C GLU A 85 2.00 -8.22 11.63
N GLY A 86 2.53 -9.42 11.88
CA GLY A 86 3.19 -9.76 13.15
C GLY A 86 2.27 -10.01 14.34
N ILE A 87 0.94 -9.90 14.17
CA ILE A 87 -0.03 -10.17 15.25
C ILE A 87 -0.31 -11.67 15.35
N ILE A 88 -0.11 -12.24 16.54
CA ILE A 88 -0.49 -13.62 16.86
C ILE A 88 -1.49 -13.62 18.02
N PRO A 89 -2.78 -13.86 17.77
CA PRO A 89 -3.76 -14.10 18.81
C PRO A 89 -3.67 -15.55 19.32
N ILE A 90 -3.39 -15.71 20.61
CA ILE A 90 -3.37 -16.98 21.33
C ILE A 90 -4.65 -17.11 22.14
N VAL A 91 -5.43 -18.16 21.85
CA VAL A 91 -6.76 -18.38 22.45
C VAL A 91 -6.72 -19.36 23.62
N ASN A 92 -5.72 -20.25 23.67
CA ASN A 92 -5.58 -21.23 24.75
C ASN A 92 -4.14 -21.78 24.84
N LYS A 93 -3.81 -22.48 25.92
CA LYS A 93 -2.58 -23.26 26.12
C LYS A 93 -2.94 -24.73 26.37
N ARG A 94 -2.30 -25.66 25.67
CA ARG A 94 -2.46 -27.12 25.85
C ARG A 94 -1.10 -27.74 26.16
N GLY A 95 -0.89 -28.13 27.41
CA GLY A 95 0.42 -28.61 27.86
C GLY A 95 1.46 -27.50 27.77
N LYS A 96 2.52 -27.72 26.97
CA LYS A 96 3.60 -26.73 26.74
C LYS A 96 3.35 -25.82 25.54
N ASP A 97 2.37 -26.14 24.69
CA ASP A 97 2.12 -25.42 23.44
C ASP A 97 0.93 -24.46 23.56
N TRP A 98 0.97 -23.37 22.81
CA TRP A 98 -0.13 -22.42 22.66
C TRP A 98 -0.94 -22.72 21.41
N ILE A 99 -2.23 -22.36 21.44
CA ILE A 99 -3.16 -22.51 20.32
C ILE A 99 -3.52 -21.12 19.80
N THR A 100 -3.30 -20.88 18.51
CA THR A 100 -3.71 -19.63 17.85
C THR A 100 -5.22 -19.59 17.59
N SER A 101 -5.76 -18.42 17.24
CA SER A 101 -7.16 -18.31 16.81
C SER A 101 -7.50 -19.15 15.57
N SER A 102 -6.51 -19.47 14.73
CA SER A 102 -6.67 -20.35 13.56
C SER A 102 -6.57 -21.85 13.90
N GLY A 103 -6.39 -22.21 15.17
CA GLY A 103 -6.22 -23.59 15.63
C GLY A 103 -4.81 -24.16 15.47
N ARG A 104 -3.85 -23.38 14.95
CA ARG A 104 -2.44 -23.79 14.84
C ARG A 104 -1.83 -23.91 16.24
N ARG A 105 -1.03 -24.96 16.45
CA ARG A 105 -0.18 -25.10 17.64
C ARG A 105 1.12 -24.33 17.43
N ILE A 106 1.51 -23.57 18.45
CA ILE A 106 2.77 -22.81 18.48
C ILE A 106 3.52 -23.20 19.75
N ASN A 107 4.75 -23.66 19.61
CA ASN A 107 5.62 -23.96 20.74
C ASN A 107 6.41 -22.72 21.20
N LYS A 108 7.19 -22.84 22.29
CA LYS A 108 8.00 -21.74 22.84
C LYS A 108 9.02 -21.19 21.84
N GLU A 109 9.68 -22.06 21.09
CA GLU A 109 10.72 -21.68 20.15
C GLU A 109 10.14 -20.91 18.97
N GLU A 110 8.99 -21.34 18.43
CA GLU A 110 8.28 -20.61 17.38
C GLU A 110 7.80 -19.24 17.87
N LEU A 111 7.27 -19.15 19.09
CA LEU A 111 6.84 -17.88 19.67
C LEU A 111 8.04 -16.93 19.89
N TYR A 112 9.17 -17.48 20.34
CA TYR A 112 10.43 -16.76 20.48
C TYR A 112 10.95 -16.25 19.14
N ASN A 113 11.03 -17.10 18.12
CA ASN A 113 11.48 -16.73 16.77
C ASN A 113 10.58 -15.65 16.16
N HIS A 114 9.28 -15.70 16.40
CA HIS A 114 8.36 -14.64 15.96
C HIS A 114 8.57 -13.32 16.72
N ILE A 115 8.98 -13.36 17.99
CA ILE A 115 9.41 -12.16 18.73
C ILE A 115 10.70 -11.61 18.13
N ILE A 116 11.66 -12.45 17.78
CA ILE A 116 12.90 -12.04 17.10
C ILE A 116 12.56 -11.37 15.76
N ASP A 117 11.68 -11.97 14.96
CA ASP A 117 11.17 -11.36 13.72
C ASP A 117 10.55 -9.96 13.95
N ILE A 118 9.80 -9.78 15.05
CA ILE A 118 9.27 -8.47 15.43
C ILE A 118 10.43 -7.51 15.74
N LEU A 119 11.36 -7.91 16.61
CA LEU A 119 12.50 -7.10 17.03
C LEU A 119 13.40 -6.69 15.87
N ASP A 120 13.61 -7.57 14.90
CA ASP A 120 14.31 -7.33 13.62
C ASP A 120 13.56 -6.39 12.68
N GLY A 121 12.31 -6.07 13.02
CA GLY A 121 11.48 -5.16 12.26
C GLY A 121 10.84 -5.78 11.03
N ARG A 122 10.75 -7.13 10.94
CA ARG A 122 10.12 -7.89 9.82
C ARG A 122 8.72 -7.40 9.49
N PHE A 123 7.97 -6.97 10.51
CA PHE A 123 6.58 -6.53 10.40
C PHE A 123 6.41 -4.99 10.41
N SER A 124 7.52 -4.24 10.46
CA SER A 124 7.52 -2.78 10.48
C SER A 124 7.56 -2.23 9.04
N VAL A 125 6.88 -1.10 8.77
CA VAL A 125 6.85 -0.45 7.43
C VAL A 125 8.25 -0.10 6.89
N SER A 126 9.24 -0.02 7.77
CA SER A 126 10.57 0.52 7.49
C SER A 126 11.74 -0.41 7.82
N ASN A 127 11.49 -1.69 8.16
CA ASN A 127 12.51 -2.64 8.65
C ASN A 127 13.47 -2.00 9.68
N VAL A 128 12.89 -1.27 10.62
CA VAL A 128 13.58 -0.68 11.78
C VAL A 128 13.31 -1.59 12.96
N SER A 129 14.25 -1.71 13.89
CA SER A 129 14.01 -2.49 15.10
C SER A 129 12.73 -2.05 15.81
N ASP A 130 11.92 -3.04 16.19
CA ASP A 130 10.63 -2.84 16.82
C ASP A 130 10.67 -3.34 18.28
N MET A 131 9.54 -3.27 18.97
CA MET A 131 9.31 -3.87 20.28
C MET A 131 8.14 -4.84 20.13
N ALA A 132 8.30 -6.06 20.64
CA ALA A 132 7.19 -6.99 20.81
C ALA A 132 6.47 -6.69 22.13
N PHE A 133 5.15 -6.87 22.17
CA PHE A 133 4.41 -6.75 23.41
C PHE A 133 3.21 -7.69 23.42
N PHE A 134 2.80 -8.07 24.63
CA PHE A 134 1.67 -8.94 24.88
C PHE A 134 0.54 -8.16 25.52
N GLU A 135 -0.68 -8.39 25.07
CA GLU A 135 -1.88 -7.79 25.62
C GLU A 135 -3.02 -8.79 25.79
N GLN A 136 -4.03 -8.39 26.56
CA GLN A 136 -5.26 -9.13 26.74
C GLN A 136 -5.91 -9.48 25.39
N LEU A 137 -6.30 -10.74 25.24
CA LEU A 137 -7.18 -11.17 24.14
C LEU A 137 -8.59 -10.65 24.38
N LEU A 138 -9.14 -9.92 23.42
CA LEU A 138 -10.51 -9.46 23.43
C LEU A 138 -11.44 -10.48 22.76
N ILE A 139 -12.65 -10.59 23.28
CA ILE A 139 -13.71 -11.45 22.74
C ILE A 139 -14.72 -10.54 22.04
N PRO A 140 -14.98 -10.71 20.74
CA PRO A 140 -15.93 -9.85 20.04
C PRO A 140 -17.34 -9.97 20.61
N ASP A 141 -18.05 -8.85 20.69
CA ASP A 141 -19.49 -8.83 20.97
C ASP A 141 -20.28 -9.68 19.98
N ASP A 142 -21.28 -10.42 20.44
CA ASP A 142 -22.03 -11.38 19.62
C ASP A 142 -22.79 -10.71 18.45
N THR A 143 -23.24 -9.46 18.65
CA THR A 143 -24.02 -8.70 17.66
C THR A 143 -23.20 -8.38 16.42
N ILE A 144 -21.91 -8.04 16.60
CA ILE A 144 -21.00 -7.70 15.50
C ILE A 144 -20.15 -8.91 15.08
N GLY A 145 -19.72 -9.72 16.05
CA GLY A 145 -18.85 -10.88 15.84
C GLY A 145 -19.48 -11.94 14.93
N SER A 146 -20.80 -12.07 14.95
CA SER A 146 -21.54 -12.98 14.05
C SER A 146 -21.35 -12.67 12.56
N TYR A 147 -20.95 -11.45 12.21
CA TYR A 147 -20.71 -11.03 10.82
C TYR A 147 -19.24 -11.12 10.37
N ALA A 148 -18.32 -11.49 11.25
CA ALA A 148 -16.91 -11.60 10.91
C ALA A 148 -16.46 -13.06 10.76
N TYR A 149 -15.64 -13.30 9.76
CA TYR A 149 -14.80 -14.50 9.73
C TYR A 149 -13.70 -14.33 10.76
N GLU A 150 -13.49 -15.30 11.64
CA GLU A 150 -12.40 -15.41 12.64
C GLU A 150 -11.58 -14.12 12.89
N GLY A 151 -11.65 -13.55 14.09
CA GLY A 151 -10.87 -12.36 14.44
C GLY A 151 -11.70 -11.33 15.17
N LEU A 152 -11.18 -10.11 15.27
CA LEU A 152 -11.82 -9.03 16.01
C LEU A 152 -12.33 -7.95 15.03
N PRO A 153 -13.66 -7.78 14.88
CA PRO A 153 -14.23 -6.63 14.22
C PRO A 153 -13.84 -5.34 14.93
N ASP A 154 -13.66 -4.28 14.17
CA ASP A 154 -13.33 -2.98 14.75
C ASP A 154 -14.04 -1.85 14.01
N ILE A 155 -14.32 -0.77 14.74
CA ILE A 155 -15.01 0.42 14.29
C ILE A 155 -13.99 1.52 14.14
N ARG A 156 -13.80 1.98 12.91
CA ARG A 156 -12.93 3.11 12.58
C ARG A 156 -13.73 4.39 12.51
N ILE A 157 -13.35 5.39 13.30
CA ILE A 157 -14.02 6.69 13.40
C ILE A 157 -13.03 7.79 13.05
N ILE A 158 -13.39 8.61 12.06
CA ILE A 158 -12.63 9.82 11.71
C ILE A 158 -13.11 10.96 12.58
N VAL A 159 -12.19 11.58 13.32
CA VAL A 159 -12.48 12.72 14.20
C VAL A 159 -11.70 13.94 13.74
N TYR A 160 -12.37 15.09 13.64
CA TYR A 160 -11.79 16.39 13.32
C TYR A 160 -12.49 17.48 14.10
N ASN A 161 -11.72 18.37 14.75
CA ASN A 161 -12.27 19.48 15.54
C ASN A 161 -13.25 19.02 16.65
N LEU A 162 -12.93 17.92 17.33
CA LEU A 162 -13.73 17.18 18.31
C LEU A 162 -15.04 16.59 17.77
N VAL A 163 -15.27 16.63 16.46
CA VAL A 163 -16.49 16.11 15.83
C VAL A 163 -16.18 14.78 15.14
N PRO A 164 -16.84 13.66 15.53
CA PRO A 164 -16.82 12.43 14.74
C PRO A 164 -17.50 12.64 13.38
N VAL A 165 -16.73 12.63 12.30
CA VAL A 165 -17.19 13.06 10.97
C VAL A 165 -17.78 11.91 10.15
N MET A 166 -17.19 10.73 10.33
CA MET A 166 -17.52 9.56 9.52
C MET A 166 -16.98 8.30 10.21
N ALA A 167 -17.73 7.20 10.15
CA ALA A 167 -17.35 5.94 10.75
C ALA A 167 -17.62 4.76 9.82
N MET A 168 -16.88 3.67 10.00
CA MET A 168 -17.16 2.40 9.37
C MET A 168 -16.81 1.25 10.30
N LEU A 169 -17.58 0.18 10.22
CA LEU A 169 -17.25 -1.12 10.78
C LEU A 169 -16.33 -1.86 9.80
N ARG A 170 -15.26 -2.46 10.30
CA ARG A 170 -14.33 -3.30 9.54
C ARG A 170 -14.54 -4.75 9.98
N LEU A 171 -14.97 -5.57 9.04
CA LEU A 171 -15.24 -6.98 9.23
C LEU A 171 -14.09 -7.81 8.65
N PRO A 172 -13.34 -8.52 9.50
CA PRO A 172 -12.42 -9.56 9.06
C PRO A 172 -13.09 -10.61 8.16
N THR A 173 -12.37 -11.03 7.14
CA THR A 173 -12.77 -12.06 6.17
C THR A 173 -11.70 -13.14 6.06
N ARG A 174 -12.05 -14.29 5.46
CA ARG A 174 -11.09 -15.34 5.11
C ARG A 174 -9.97 -14.82 4.22
N GLU A 175 -10.29 -14.00 3.21
CA GLU A 175 -9.31 -13.35 2.32
C GLU A 175 -8.30 -12.48 3.09
N SER A 176 -8.75 -11.85 4.17
CA SER A 176 -7.90 -11.04 5.06
C SER A 176 -7.15 -11.82 6.13
N ASN A 177 -7.28 -13.15 6.16
CA ASN A 177 -6.76 -14.02 7.23
C ASN A 177 -7.19 -13.53 8.62
N GLY A 178 -8.45 -13.12 8.78
CA GLY A 178 -9.00 -12.68 10.05
C GLY A 178 -8.57 -11.28 10.51
N LYS A 179 -8.19 -10.39 9.57
CA LYS A 179 -7.72 -9.03 9.88
C LYS A 179 -8.67 -7.95 9.37
N GLY A 180 -8.84 -6.86 10.13
CA GLY A 180 -9.64 -5.69 9.73
C GLY A 180 -9.00 -4.78 8.67
N ASN A 181 -8.17 -5.30 7.76
CA ASN A 181 -7.48 -4.50 6.73
C ASN A 181 -8.18 -4.58 5.37
N LEU A 182 -8.85 -3.48 4.98
CA LEU A 182 -9.61 -3.41 3.71
C LEU A 182 -8.76 -3.71 2.47
N HIS A 183 -7.44 -3.44 2.50
CA HIS A 183 -6.55 -3.74 1.37
C HIS A 183 -6.18 -5.22 1.28
N GLN A 184 -6.32 -5.97 2.37
CA GLN A 184 -6.12 -7.42 2.44
C GLN A 184 -7.44 -8.18 2.23
N GLY A 185 -8.51 -7.52 1.79
CA GLY A 185 -9.79 -8.19 1.50
C GLY A 185 -10.81 -8.15 2.63
N ALA A 186 -10.55 -7.42 3.72
CA ALA A 186 -11.56 -7.15 4.74
C ALA A 186 -12.70 -6.29 4.19
N ILE A 187 -13.87 -6.36 4.83
CA ILE A 187 -15.07 -5.65 4.41
C ILE A 187 -15.25 -4.40 5.24
N GLY A 188 -15.59 -3.29 4.59
CA GLY A 188 -15.92 -2.03 5.25
C GLY A 188 -17.40 -1.75 5.15
N VAL A 189 -18.08 -1.55 6.27
CA VAL A 189 -19.50 -1.25 6.33
C VAL A 189 -19.67 0.17 6.86
N GLY A 190 -20.29 1.06 6.09
CA GLY A 190 -20.49 2.46 6.52
C GLY A 190 -21.46 2.53 7.70
N ILE A 191 -21.25 3.47 8.62
CA ILE A 191 -22.12 3.66 9.79
C ILE A 191 -22.70 5.07 9.76
N ASP A 192 -24.02 5.17 9.89
CA ASP A 192 -24.70 6.45 10.07
C ASP A 192 -24.38 7.06 11.44
N ILE A 193 -23.89 8.30 11.46
CA ILE A 193 -23.36 8.92 12.68
C ILE A 193 -24.46 9.22 13.69
N ALA A 194 -25.65 9.62 13.25
CA ALA A 194 -26.75 9.95 14.15
C ALA A 194 -27.32 8.71 14.84
N THR A 195 -27.54 7.64 14.06
CA THR A 195 -28.28 6.47 14.52
C THR A 195 -27.40 5.31 14.95
N GLY A 196 -26.15 5.24 14.49
CA GLY A 196 -25.28 4.07 14.70
C GLY A 196 -25.68 2.85 13.86
N LYS A 197 -26.59 3.02 12.88
CA LYS A 197 -27.01 1.94 11.98
C LYS A 197 -26.03 1.79 10.83
N THR A 198 -25.74 0.55 10.48
CA THR A 198 -24.95 0.23 9.28
C THR A 198 -25.70 0.62 8.00
N THR A 199 -24.94 0.99 6.97
CA THR A 199 -25.49 1.50 5.70
C THR A 199 -25.10 0.62 4.50
N HIS A 200 -23.96 0.89 3.86
CA HIS A 200 -23.52 0.17 2.67
C HIS A 200 -22.33 -0.71 2.99
N ILE A 201 -22.25 -1.86 2.30
CA ILE A 201 -21.15 -2.80 2.40
C ILE A 201 -20.18 -2.50 1.26
N ALA A 202 -18.90 -2.35 1.58
CA ALA A 202 -17.83 -2.06 0.63
C ALA A 202 -16.71 -3.10 0.73
N LYS A 203 -16.30 -3.65 -0.41
CA LYS A 203 -15.15 -4.55 -0.55
C LYS A 203 -14.36 -4.18 -1.80
N ASN A 204 -13.02 -4.15 -1.73
CA ASN A 204 -12.16 -3.84 -2.88
C ASN A 204 -12.56 -2.56 -3.63
N ASN A 205 -12.89 -1.50 -2.89
CA ASN A 205 -13.37 -0.20 -3.39
C ASN A 205 -14.69 -0.24 -4.19
N LYS A 206 -15.50 -1.29 -4.03
CA LYS A 206 -16.82 -1.43 -4.66
C LYS A 206 -17.89 -1.68 -3.61
N ILE A 207 -19.12 -1.23 -3.88
CA ILE A 207 -20.29 -1.58 -3.08
C ILE A 207 -20.77 -2.97 -3.47
N ILE A 208 -21.11 -3.77 -2.46
CA ILE A 208 -21.70 -5.09 -2.59
C ILE A 208 -23.00 -5.14 -1.77
N ASP A 209 -23.90 -6.06 -2.13
CA ASP A 209 -25.23 -6.16 -1.50
C ASP A 209 -25.22 -7.05 -0.24
N GLU A 210 -24.23 -7.93 -0.10
CA GLU A 210 -24.12 -8.90 0.99
C GLU A 210 -22.65 -9.14 1.36
N ILE A 211 -22.44 -9.64 2.58
CA ILE A 211 -21.13 -10.05 3.09
C ILE A 211 -20.85 -11.46 2.56
N PRO A 212 -19.80 -11.67 1.75
CA PRO A 212 -19.41 -13.00 1.28
C PRO A 212 -19.29 -13.99 2.44
N GLU A 213 -19.81 -15.21 2.25
CA GLU A 213 -19.79 -16.32 3.22
C GLU A 213 -20.69 -16.13 4.47
N VAL A 214 -21.25 -14.93 4.68
CA VAL A 214 -22.15 -14.62 5.81
C VAL A 214 -23.58 -14.34 5.36
N GLY A 215 -23.74 -13.62 4.24
CA GLY A 215 -25.04 -13.21 3.71
C GLY A 215 -25.37 -11.73 3.95
N LYS A 216 -26.65 -11.39 3.90
CA LYS A 216 -27.11 -9.99 3.99
C LYS A 216 -26.85 -9.42 5.38
N LEU A 217 -26.46 -8.15 5.41
CA LEU A 217 -26.38 -7.40 6.65
C LEU A 217 -27.77 -6.92 7.05
N GLU A 218 -28.34 -7.52 8.08
CA GLU A 218 -29.67 -7.18 8.59
C GLU A 218 -29.60 -5.99 9.55
N ASN A 219 -29.93 -4.78 9.07
CA ASN A 219 -30.17 -3.57 9.88
C ASN A 219 -29.33 -3.45 11.18
N LEU A 220 -28.02 -3.73 11.09
CA LEU A 220 -27.16 -3.86 12.26
C LEU A 220 -27.05 -2.52 12.97
N GLN A 221 -27.43 -2.50 14.25
CA GLN A 221 -27.25 -1.39 15.16
C GLN A 221 -25.96 -1.61 15.94
N ILE A 222 -25.03 -0.65 15.86
CA ILE A 222 -23.80 -0.73 16.65
C ILE A 222 -24.14 -0.49 18.14
N PRO A 223 -23.81 -1.42 19.05
CA PRO A 223 -24.03 -1.23 20.48
C PRO A 223 -23.06 -0.18 21.03
N TYR A 224 -23.45 0.47 22.14
CA TYR A 224 -22.66 1.53 22.80
C TYR A 224 -22.31 2.71 21.89
N TRP A 225 -23.11 3.00 20.87
CA TRP A 225 -22.73 3.94 19.81
C TRP A 225 -22.37 5.34 20.33
N ASP A 226 -23.15 5.87 21.26
CA ASP A 226 -22.95 7.21 21.80
C ASP A 226 -21.66 7.29 22.63
N GLU A 227 -21.44 6.29 23.48
CA GLU A 227 -20.21 6.13 24.26
C GLU A 227 -18.98 6.00 23.34
N ILE A 228 -19.08 5.23 22.25
CA ILE A 228 -18.02 5.07 21.26
C ILE A 228 -17.65 6.42 20.60
N LEU A 229 -18.65 7.24 20.25
CA LEU A 229 -18.43 8.56 19.68
C LEU A 229 -17.79 9.52 20.68
N GLU A 230 -18.22 9.47 21.94
CA GLU A 230 -17.65 10.26 23.05
C GLU A 230 -16.20 9.86 23.33
N ILE A 231 -15.90 8.57 23.42
CA ILE A 231 -14.54 8.05 23.56
C ILE A 231 -13.66 8.56 22.41
N ALA A 232 -14.12 8.45 21.15
CA ALA A 232 -13.34 8.89 20.00
C ALA A 232 -13.05 10.40 20.02
N SER A 233 -14.04 11.22 20.42
CA SER A 233 -13.87 12.65 20.55
C SER A 233 -12.98 13.04 21.74
N ASN A 234 -13.12 12.35 22.88
CA ASN A 234 -12.27 12.57 24.05
C ASN A 234 -10.81 12.20 23.77
N ILE A 235 -10.55 11.10 23.05
CA ILE A 235 -9.21 10.73 22.58
C ILE A 235 -8.58 11.87 21.77
N GLN A 236 -9.36 12.52 20.90
CA GLN A 236 -8.85 13.67 20.14
C GLN A 236 -8.39 14.81 21.07
N LEU A 237 -9.22 15.15 22.04
CA LEU A 237 -8.96 16.20 23.01
C LEU A 237 -7.66 15.92 23.79
N VAL A 238 -7.53 14.73 24.38
CA VAL A 238 -6.40 14.40 25.26
C VAL A 238 -5.08 14.16 24.51
N THR A 239 -5.13 13.71 23.25
CA THR A 239 -3.93 13.49 22.43
C THR A 239 -3.44 14.75 21.71
N ASN A 240 -4.28 15.78 21.63
CA ASN A 240 -4.02 17.02 20.90
C ASN A 240 -3.73 16.77 19.40
N LEU A 241 -4.39 15.77 18.80
CA LEU A 241 -4.36 15.49 17.36
C LEU A 241 -5.54 16.17 16.68
N GLY A 242 -5.35 17.25 15.92
CA GLY A 242 -6.48 17.92 15.27
C GLY A 242 -7.22 17.09 14.21
N TYR A 243 -6.62 16.02 13.67
CA TYR A 243 -7.24 15.04 12.78
C TYR A 243 -6.72 13.63 13.08
N LEU A 244 -7.60 12.66 13.34
CA LEU A 244 -7.19 11.26 13.53
C LEU A 244 -8.28 10.26 13.12
N ALA A 245 -7.87 9.00 12.97
CA ALA A 245 -8.74 7.84 13.07
C ALA A 245 -8.59 7.21 14.46
N VAL A 246 -9.70 6.77 15.02
CA VAL A 246 -9.75 5.96 16.24
C VAL A 246 -10.32 4.60 15.86
N ASP A 247 -9.64 3.53 16.25
CA ASP A 247 -10.07 2.15 15.98
C ASP A 247 -10.51 1.49 17.29
N ILE A 248 -11.81 1.26 17.46
CA ILE A 248 -12.44 0.73 18.67
C ILE A 248 -13.02 -0.66 18.37
N ALA A 249 -12.73 -1.64 19.22
CA ALA A 249 -13.46 -2.91 19.24
C ALA A 249 -14.54 -2.88 20.33
N ILE A 250 -15.52 -3.77 20.23
CA ILE A 250 -16.48 -4.00 21.31
C ILE A 250 -16.17 -5.37 21.89
N ASP A 251 -15.64 -5.36 23.11
CA ASP A 251 -15.38 -6.57 23.87
C ASP A 251 -16.66 -7.01 24.59
N LYS A 252 -16.97 -8.29 24.52
CA LYS A 252 -18.16 -8.89 25.13
C LYS A 252 -18.26 -8.65 26.64
N THR A 253 -17.12 -8.51 27.32
CA THR A 253 -17.08 -8.34 28.79
C THR A 253 -16.89 -6.90 29.21
N SER A 254 -16.09 -6.13 28.46
CA SER A 254 -15.62 -4.81 28.86
C SER A 254 -16.24 -3.65 28.05
N GLY A 255 -17.08 -3.95 27.06
CA GLY A 255 -17.70 -2.93 26.20
C GLY A 255 -16.71 -2.31 25.20
N PRO A 256 -16.84 -1.02 24.87
CA PRO A 256 -15.95 -0.34 23.93
C PRO A 256 -14.50 -0.27 24.42
N VAL A 257 -13.57 -0.78 23.59
CA VAL A 257 -12.14 -0.82 23.91
C VAL A 257 -11.32 -0.26 22.74
N LEU A 258 -10.43 0.69 23.02
CA LEU A 258 -9.54 1.27 22.02
C LEU A 258 -8.42 0.30 21.63
N LEU A 259 -8.37 -0.07 20.35
CA LEU A 259 -7.28 -0.89 19.79
C LEU A 259 -6.05 -0.06 19.46
N GLU A 260 -6.24 1.03 18.70
CA GLU A 260 -5.17 1.93 18.28
C GLU A 260 -5.72 3.31 17.84
N ILE A 261 -4.82 4.30 17.85
CA ILE A 261 -5.08 5.63 17.27
C ILE A 261 -4.20 5.81 16.03
N ASN A 262 -4.78 6.36 14.98
CA ASN A 262 -4.14 6.49 13.68
C ASN A 262 -4.11 7.96 13.25
N ALA A 263 -2.95 8.62 13.39
CA ALA A 263 -2.76 10.00 12.93
C ALA A 263 -2.87 10.16 11.39
N ARG A 264 -2.87 9.05 10.64
CA ARG A 264 -2.90 8.99 9.16
C ARG A 264 -4.04 8.10 8.66
N ALA A 265 -5.27 8.43 9.04
CA ALA A 265 -6.45 7.63 8.74
C ALA A 265 -6.63 7.24 7.26
N GLY A 266 -6.87 5.95 7.00
CA GLY A 266 -7.21 5.46 5.66
C GLY A 266 -8.50 6.08 5.11
N LEU A 267 -8.59 6.24 3.78
CA LEU A 267 -9.67 6.98 3.13
C LEU A 267 -10.85 6.10 2.68
N GLY A 268 -10.77 4.78 2.87
CA GLY A 268 -11.80 3.81 2.47
C GLY A 268 -13.16 4.03 3.14
N VAL A 269 -13.18 4.74 4.28
CA VAL A 269 -14.41 5.15 4.99
C VAL A 269 -15.36 5.96 4.09
N GLN A 270 -14.83 6.74 3.14
CA GLN A 270 -15.63 7.49 2.15
C GLN A 270 -16.44 6.58 1.24
N ILE A 271 -15.86 5.44 0.87
CA ILE A 271 -16.48 4.46 -0.02
C ILE A 271 -17.59 3.74 0.73
N ALA A 272 -17.29 3.25 1.94
CA ALA A 272 -18.26 2.56 2.79
C ALA A 272 -19.50 3.42 3.11
N ASN A 273 -19.31 4.74 3.25
CA ASN A 273 -20.41 5.68 3.52
C ASN A 273 -21.03 6.31 2.27
N LEU A 274 -20.49 6.03 1.07
CA LEU A 274 -20.85 6.70 -0.19
C LEU A 274 -20.89 8.24 -0.07
N ALA A 275 -19.99 8.81 0.73
CA ALA A 275 -19.98 10.22 1.05
C ALA A 275 -18.56 10.83 0.98
N PRO A 276 -18.41 12.02 0.37
CA PRO A 276 -17.13 12.72 0.30
C PRO A 276 -16.67 13.24 1.67
N LEU A 277 -15.52 12.76 2.17
CA LEU A 277 -15.00 13.15 3.49
C LEU A 277 -14.55 14.61 3.53
N ARG A 278 -13.94 15.16 2.47
CA ARG A 278 -13.47 16.56 2.48
C ARG A 278 -14.66 17.51 2.66
N GLN A 279 -15.78 17.25 1.99
CA GLN A 279 -16.97 18.08 2.13
C GLN A 279 -17.48 18.11 3.57
N ARG A 280 -17.48 16.95 4.25
CA ARG A 280 -17.86 16.89 5.66
C ARG A 280 -16.88 17.62 6.57
N LEU A 281 -15.57 17.47 6.35
CA LEU A 281 -14.54 18.18 7.12
C LEU A 281 -14.63 19.70 6.95
N GLU A 282 -14.88 20.20 5.74
CA GLU A 282 -15.03 21.64 5.49
C GLU A 282 -16.31 22.21 6.13
N ARG A 283 -17.41 21.43 6.25
CA ARG A 283 -18.65 21.89 6.90
C ARG A 283 -18.46 22.26 8.37
N ILE A 284 -17.54 21.58 9.06
CA ILE A 284 -17.27 21.80 10.49
C ILE A 284 -16.02 22.65 10.73
N LYS A 285 -15.40 23.15 9.66
CA LYS A 285 -14.24 24.01 9.76
C LYS A 285 -14.67 25.38 10.29
N GLY A 286 -14.00 25.84 11.35
CA GLY A 286 -14.32 27.11 12.00
C GLY A 286 -15.45 27.04 13.04
N ILE A 287 -16.11 25.88 13.20
CA ILE A 287 -17.06 25.69 14.30
C ILE A 287 -16.28 25.58 15.62
N LYS A 288 -16.66 26.37 16.63
CA LYS A 288 -16.02 26.30 17.96
C LYS A 288 -16.65 25.17 18.78
N VAL A 289 -15.95 24.04 18.84
CA VAL A 289 -16.31 22.89 19.67
C VAL A 289 -15.48 22.93 20.96
N THR A 290 -16.18 22.99 22.10
CA THR A 290 -15.58 23.24 23.42
C THR A 290 -15.49 22.00 24.29
N SER A 291 -16.20 20.92 23.93
CA SER A 291 -16.19 19.66 24.65
C SER A 291 -16.48 18.48 23.71
N PRO A 292 -16.08 17.25 24.07
CA PRO A 292 -16.39 16.05 23.30
C PRO A 292 -17.88 15.84 23.07
N GLU A 293 -18.72 16.04 24.09
CA GLU A 293 -20.17 15.83 24.05
C GLU A 293 -20.84 16.80 23.07
N LYS A 294 -20.37 18.06 23.05
CA LYS A 294 -20.82 19.05 22.05
C LYS A 294 -20.42 18.62 20.64
N GLY A 295 -19.21 18.07 20.49
CA GLY A 295 -18.72 17.55 19.21
C GLY A 295 -19.54 16.37 18.71
N VAL A 296 -19.92 15.44 19.58
CA VAL A 296 -20.82 14.31 19.26
C VAL A 296 -22.21 14.79 18.85
N ARG A 297 -22.78 15.77 19.56
CA ARG A 297 -24.07 16.36 19.18
C ARG A 297 -24.04 16.97 17.78
N ILE A 298 -23.05 17.82 17.51
CA ILE A 298 -22.84 18.44 16.19
C ILE A 298 -22.66 17.36 15.11
N ALA A 299 -21.93 16.29 15.42
CA ALA A 299 -21.72 15.18 14.50
C ALA A 299 -23.05 14.52 14.10
N LYS A 300 -23.90 14.20 15.08
CA LYS A 300 -25.21 13.60 14.84
C LYS A 300 -26.10 14.52 14.01
N ASP A 301 -26.18 15.79 14.38
CA ASP A 301 -27.04 16.78 13.69
C ASP A 301 -26.58 17.04 12.24
N MET A 302 -25.26 17.14 12.00
CA MET A 302 -24.73 17.52 10.69
C MET A 302 -24.53 16.36 9.72
N PHE A 303 -24.35 15.14 10.23
CA PHE A 303 -23.87 14.00 9.45
C PHE A 303 -24.75 12.75 9.51
N GLY A 304 -25.85 12.78 10.28
CA GLY A 304 -26.92 11.77 10.22
C GLY A 304 -27.73 11.85 8.93
N LYS A 305 -28.23 10.71 8.47
CA LYS A 305 -29.31 10.63 7.46
C LYS A 305 -30.66 10.99 8.10
N THR A 306 -30.80 12.22 8.56
CA THR A 306 -32.05 12.77 9.12
C THR A 306 -32.44 13.98 8.29
N ILE A 307 -32.88 13.74 7.06
CA ILE A 307 -33.47 14.80 6.24
C ILE A 307 -34.77 14.32 5.60
N GLU A 308 -34.85 13.13 5.03
CA GLU A 308 -36.07 12.76 4.25
C GLU A 308 -37.33 12.58 5.11
N LYS A 309 -37.28 11.80 6.20
CA LYS A 309 -38.46 11.57 7.06
C LYS A 309 -38.83 12.75 7.94
N GLU A 310 -37.84 13.49 8.44
CA GLU A 310 -38.08 14.69 9.25
C GLU A 310 -38.55 15.86 8.40
N VAL A 311 -38.04 16.07 7.18
CA VAL A 311 -38.53 17.15 6.30
C VAL A 311 -39.96 16.87 5.83
N GLU A 312 -40.34 15.62 5.52
CA GLU A 312 -41.74 15.31 5.22
C GLU A 312 -42.65 15.51 6.44
N GLN A 313 -42.20 15.14 7.64
CA GLN A 313 -42.96 15.35 8.89
C GLN A 313 -43.06 16.83 9.31
N ILE A 314 -42.00 17.62 9.10
CA ILE A 314 -41.92 19.04 9.48
C ILE A 314 -42.61 19.93 8.44
N SER A 315 -42.43 19.66 7.14
CA SER A 315 -43.00 20.48 6.06
C SER A 315 -44.42 20.06 5.66
N GLY A 316 -44.83 18.83 5.99
CA GLY A 316 -46.08 18.24 5.51
C GLY A 316 -46.10 17.97 4.00
N LYS A 317 -44.98 18.14 3.30
CA LYS A 317 -44.84 17.99 1.84
C LYS A 317 -44.01 16.77 1.49
N HIS A 318 -44.38 16.08 0.42
CA HIS A 318 -43.67 14.89 -0.08
C HIS A 318 -42.42 15.25 -0.88
N ILE A 319 -41.34 14.48 -0.75
CA ILE A 319 -40.11 14.74 -1.52
C ILE A 319 -40.13 13.95 -2.84
N ILE A 320 -39.89 14.65 -3.96
CA ILE A 320 -39.86 14.10 -5.32
C ILE A 320 -38.54 14.45 -6.04
N GLY A 321 -38.11 13.59 -6.96
CA GLY A 321 -36.94 13.79 -7.80
C GLY A 321 -37.19 14.61 -9.07
N LYS A 322 -36.16 14.74 -9.92
CA LYS A 322 -36.27 15.37 -11.26
C LYS A 322 -37.12 14.58 -12.26
N GLU A 323 -37.24 13.27 -12.03
CA GLU A 323 -38.07 12.36 -12.79
C GLU A 323 -38.87 11.54 -11.79
N GLU A 324 -40.15 11.30 -12.06
CA GLU A 324 -41.04 10.49 -11.22
C GLU A 324 -41.89 9.56 -12.08
N ILE A 325 -42.37 8.46 -11.48
CA ILE A 325 -43.41 7.64 -12.08
C ILE A 325 -44.76 8.15 -11.59
N VAL A 326 -45.60 8.50 -12.55
CA VAL A 326 -46.94 9.04 -12.32
C VAL A 326 -47.98 8.01 -12.71
N GLU A 327 -48.97 7.83 -11.84
CA GLU A 327 -50.09 6.93 -12.06
C GLU A 327 -51.30 7.73 -12.57
N ILE A 328 -51.54 7.73 -13.87
CA ILE A 328 -52.72 8.37 -14.47
C ILE A 328 -53.93 7.45 -14.27
N ILE A 329 -55.00 7.99 -13.69
CA ILE A 329 -56.23 7.26 -13.39
C ILE A 329 -57.14 7.35 -14.62
N LEU A 330 -57.40 6.22 -15.27
CA LEU A 330 -58.29 6.09 -16.43
C LEU A 330 -59.65 5.51 -16.02
N LYS A 331 -60.66 5.63 -16.88
CA LYS A 331 -61.97 4.97 -16.67
C LYS A 331 -61.86 3.45 -16.49
N LYS A 332 -60.83 2.82 -17.07
CA LYS A 332 -60.50 1.39 -16.93
C LYS A 332 -59.05 1.21 -16.49
N GLY A 333 -58.81 1.35 -15.19
CA GLY A 333 -57.51 1.05 -14.55
C GLY A 333 -56.56 2.25 -14.44
N ILE A 334 -55.31 1.97 -14.07
CA ILE A 334 -54.26 2.96 -13.84
C ILE A 334 -53.16 2.76 -14.87
N LYS A 335 -52.67 3.86 -15.46
CA LYS A 335 -51.54 3.85 -16.39
C LYS A 335 -50.33 4.53 -15.75
N LYS A 336 -49.26 3.77 -15.53
CA LYS A 336 -47.96 4.29 -15.08
C LYS A 336 -47.20 4.91 -16.24
N VAL A 337 -46.73 6.13 -16.06
CA VAL A 337 -45.95 6.86 -17.06
C VAL A 337 -44.79 7.59 -16.42
N LYS A 338 -43.70 7.75 -17.16
CA LYS A 338 -42.56 8.54 -16.72
C LYS A 338 -42.85 10.01 -16.93
N ALA A 339 -42.71 10.80 -15.86
CA ALA A 339 -42.86 12.24 -15.87
C ALA A 339 -41.56 12.94 -15.50
N ILE A 340 -41.32 14.11 -16.12
CA ILE A 340 -40.27 15.05 -15.71
C ILE A 340 -40.92 16.10 -14.81
N VAL A 341 -40.25 16.46 -13.72
CA VAL A 341 -40.66 17.58 -12.86
C VAL A 341 -39.97 18.83 -13.36
N ASP A 342 -40.74 19.78 -13.89
CA ASP A 342 -40.21 21.06 -14.42
C ASP A 342 -40.98 22.25 -13.83
N PRO A 343 -40.44 22.89 -12.77
CA PRO A 343 -41.06 24.05 -12.14
C PRO A 343 -41.16 25.28 -13.05
N ALA A 344 -40.37 25.33 -14.13
CA ALA A 344 -40.40 26.45 -15.08
C ALA A 344 -41.66 26.40 -15.97
N GLN A 345 -42.26 25.22 -16.11
CA GLN A 345 -43.55 25.06 -16.77
C GLN A 345 -44.68 25.39 -15.78
N GLU A 346 -45.64 26.23 -16.18
CA GLU A 346 -46.75 26.60 -15.29
C GLU A 346 -47.77 25.45 -15.12
N ARG A 347 -48.28 24.94 -16.25
CA ARG A 347 -49.25 23.85 -16.31
C ARG A 347 -48.58 22.53 -16.64
N THR A 348 -49.12 21.44 -16.11
CA THR A 348 -48.67 20.09 -16.47
C THR A 348 -49.03 19.79 -17.93
N ILE A 349 -48.10 19.18 -18.66
CA ILE A 349 -48.28 18.76 -20.06
C ILE A 349 -48.34 17.24 -20.13
N ILE A 350 -49.27 16.71 -20.92
CA ILE A 350 -49.36 15.28 -21.25
C ILE A 350 -49.12 15.06 -22.75
N ASP A 351 -48.42 13.97 -23.08
CA ASP A 351 -48.09 13.63 -24.47
C ASP A 351 -49.34 13.29 -25.31
N LEU A 352 -49.52 13.95 -26.45
CA LEU A 352 -50.65 13.76 -27.37
C LEU A 352 -50.80 12.29 -27.81
N GLU A 353 -49.71 11.57 -28.07
CA GLU A 353 -49.79 10.15 -28.45
C GLU A 353 -50.30 9.27 -27.30
N LEU A 354 -49.95 9.62 -26.05
CA LEU A 354 -50.47 8.91 -24.88
C LEU A 354 -51.97 9.14 -24.76
N VAL A 355 -52.43 10.39 -24.86
CA VAL A 355 -53.86 10.76 -24.77
C VAL A 355 -54.70 10.02 -25.81
N LYS A 356 -54.20 9.92 -27.06
CA LYS A 356 -54.83 9.13 -28.12
C LYS A 356 -54.88 7.64 -27.80
N LYS A 357 -53.75 7.06 -27.34
CA LYS A 357 -53.67 5.63 -27.00
C LYS A 357 -54.56 5.23 -25.82
N THR A 358 -54.74 6.12 -24.85
CA THR A 358 -55.59 5.87 -23.68
C THR A 358 -57.06 6.23 -23.91
N LYS A 359 -57.44 6.64 -25.13
CA LYS A 359 -58.79 7.12 -25.50
C LYS A 359 -59.29 8.25 -24.60
N LEU A 360 -58.38 9.07 -24.07
CA LEU A 360 -58.73 10.25 -23.29
C LEU A 360 -59.14 11.41 -24.18
N ILE A 361 -58.75 11.38 -25.45
CA ILE A 361 -59.16 12.36 -26.47
C ILE A 361 -60.67 12.30 -26.77
N ASP A 362 -61.27 11.12 -26.64
CA ASP A 362 -62.70 10.88 -26.92
C ASP A 362 -63.58 11.09 -25.66
N SER A 363 -63.06 11.77 -24.64
CA SER A 363 -63.76 11.96 -23.37
C SER A 363 -64.35 13.36 -23.25
N GLU A 364 -65.48 13.49 -22.54
CA GLU A 364 -66.09 14.78 -22.18
C GLU A 364 -65.16 15.71 -21.37
N ASP A 365 -64.03 15.18 -20.89
CA ASP A 365 -63.01 15.90 -20.13
C ASP A 365 -61.95 16.56 -21.04
N PHE A 366 -61.99 16.35 -22.36
CA PHE A 366 -61.10 16.96 -23.35
C PHE A 366 -61.76 18.18 -24.02
N ASP A 367 -61.06 19.32 -24.03
CA ASP A 367 -61.46 20.56 -24.69
C ASP A 367 -60.64 20.72 -25.98
N ASP A 368 -61.27 20.43 -27.12
CA ASP A 368 -60.66 20.49 -28.46
C ASP A 368 -60.17 21.90 -28.82
N GLU A 369 -60.92 22.94 -28.46
CA GLU A 369 -60.59 24.34 -28.80
C GLU A 369 -59.34 24.81 -28.06
N LYS A 370 -59.15 24.37 -26.82
CA LYS A 370 -58.01 24.77 -25.98
C LYS A 370 -56.89 23.75 -25.93
N SER A 371 -57.05 22.58 -26.56
CA SER A 371 -56.12 21.45 -26.48
C SER A 371 -55.76 21.08 -25.04
N THR A 372 -56.76 21.07 -24.16
CA THR A 372 -56.57 20.76 -22.73
C THR A 372 -57.38 19.56 -22.28
N LEU A 373 -56.89 18.84 -21.28
CA LEU A 373 -57.50 17.63 -20.74
C LEU A 373 -57.67 17.75 -19.23
N LYS A 374 -58.87 17.53 -18.71
CA LYS A 374 -59.09 17.37 -17.27
C LYS A 374 -58.76 15.93 -16.88
N THR A 375 -57.78 15.74 -16.00
CA THR A 375 -57.31 14.39 -15.62
C THR A 375 -56.98 14.28 -14.14
N LYS A 376 -56.85 13.03 -13.67
CA LYS A 376 -56.43 12.70 -12.30
C LYS A 376 -55.22 11.81 -12.36
N PHE A 377 -54.20 12.14 -11.57
CA PHE A 377 -53.00 11.33 -11.45
C PHE A 377 -52.45 11.32 -10.03
N THR A 378 -51.63 10.32 -9.73
CA THR A 378 -51.01 10.15 -8.40
C THR A 378 -49.50 10.23 -8.52
N ILE A 379 -48.86 11.00 -7.64
CA ILE A 379 -47.40 11.09 -7.47
C ILE A 379 -47.07 10.79 -6.02
N LYS A 380 -46.20 9.80 -5.76
CA LYS A 380 -45.81 9.38 -4.39
C LYS A 380 -47.02 9.15 -3.45
N GLY A 381 -48.10 8.58 -3.97
CA GLY A 381 -49.34 8.33 -3.21
C GLY A 381 -50.26 9.54 -3.05
N LYS A 382 -49.83 10.76 -3.43
CA LYS A 382 -50.66 11.96 -3.41
C LYS A 382 -51.43 12.11 -4.73
N ARG A 383 -52.75 12.16 -4.63
CA ARG A 383 -53.66 12.32 -5.77
C ARG A 383 -53.85 13.78 -6.15
N ILE A 384 -53.75 14.08 -7.44
CA ILE A 384 -53.90 15.40 -8.04
C ILE A 384 -54.99 15.33 -9.10
N GLN A 385 -55.89 16.32 -9.11
CA GLN A 385 -56.91 16.49 -10.15
C GLN A 385 -56.73 17.89 -10.74
N THR A 386 -56.41 17.96 -12.03
CA THR A 386 -55.99 19.21 -12.69
C THR A 386 -56.36 19.21 -14.16
N VAL A 387 -56.21 20.37 -14.80
CA VAL A 387 -56.32 20.52 -16.26
C VAL A 387 -54.90 20.58 -16.81
N VAL A 388 -54.57 19.65 -17.71
CA VAL A 388 -53.26 19.52 -18.34
C VAL A 388 -53.33 19.98 -19.79
N ASP A 389 -52.26 20.56 -20.30
CA ASP A 389 -52.15 20.88 -21.72
C ASP A 389 -51.74 19.63 -22.50
N VAL A 390 -52.31 19.43 -23.68
CA VAL A 390 -52.03 18.25 -24.53
C VAL A 390 -51.13 18.66 -25.68
N GLU A 391 -49.86 18.29 -25.60
CA GLU A 391 -48.86 18.66 -26.59
C GLU A 391 -48.07 17.44 -27.08
N LYS A 392 -47.41 17.56 -28.24
CA LYS A 392 -46.51 16.54 -28.74
C LYS A 392 -45.14 16.69 -28.07
N LEU A 393 -44.83 15.82 -27.11
CA LEU A 393 -43.52 15.81 -26.47
C LEU A 393 -42.47 15.15 -27.39
N ALA A 394 -41.20 15.55 -27.26
CA ALA A 394 -40.11 15.00 -28.07
C ALA A 394 -40.01 13.47 -27.94
N LYS A 395 -39.62 12.77 -29.04
CA LYS A 395 -39.52 11.30 -29.07
C LYS A 395 -38.60 10.78 -27.95
N GLY A 396 -39.18 10.17 -26.92
CA GLY A 396 -38.49 9.62 -25.75
C GLY A 396 -39.42 8.85 -24.80
N GLU A 397 -38.89 8.35 -23.68
CA GLU A 397 -39.66 7.61 -22.66
C GLU A 397 -40.55 8.53 -21.79
N THR A 398 -40.33 9.85 -21.83
CA THR A 398 -41.13 10.84 -21.09
C THR A 398 -42.49 11.02 -21.73
N LYS A 399 -43.55 10.85 -20.94
CA LYS A 399 -44.94 10.98 -21.40
C LYS A 399 -45.73 12.07 -20.70
N MET A 400 -45.10 12.77 -19.77
CA MET A 400 -45.72 13.84 -18.99
C MET A 400 -44.63 14.80 -18.46
N VAL A 401 -44.96 16.10 -18.35
CA VAL A 401 -44.11 17.10 -17.70
C VAL A 401 -44.96 17.78 -16.63
N ILE A 402 -44.56 17.68 -15.36
CA ILE A 402 -45.33 18.20 -14.22
C ILE A 402 -44.91 19.65 -13.99
N GLY A 403 -45.88 20.56 -14.13
CA GLY A 403 -45.67 21.99 -13.95
C GLY A 403 -45.90 22.46 -12.51
N SER A 404 -45.46 23.68 -12.22
CA SER A 404 -45.49 24.29 -10.88
C SER A 404 -46.87 24.30 -10.20
N ARG A 405 -47.98 24.38 -10.96
CA ARG A 405 -49.35 24.37 -10.40
C ARG A 405 -49.68 23.09 -9.62
N ASP A 406 -49.10 21.97 -10.04
CA ASP A 406 -49.38 20.64 -9.47
C ASP A 406 -48.29 20.20 -8.46
N LEU A 407 -47.30 21.05 -8.19
CA LEU A 407 -46.15 20.75 -7.31
C LEU A 407 -46.28 21.32 -5.88
N LYS A 408 -47.43 21.91 -5.54
CA LYS A 408 -47.63 22.66 -4.29
C LYS A 408 -47.34 21.85 -3.02
N ASP A 409 -47.70 20.57 -3.02
CA ASP A 409 -47.56 19.65 -1.89
C ASP A 409 -46.22 18.89 -1.90
N PHE A 410 -45.27 19.30 -2.73
CA PHE A 410 -44.01 18.59 -2.92
C PHE A 410 -42.77 19.48 -2.72
N LEU A 411 -41.67 18.84 -2.35
CA LEU A 411 -40.33 19.40 -2.34
C LEU A 411 -39.49 18.68 -3.37
N ILE A 412 -38.74 19.42 -4.20
CA ILE A 412 -37.97 18.85 -5.30
C ILE A 412 -36.54 18.68 -4.86
N ASP A 413 -36.07 17.43 -4.78
CA ASP A 413 -34.68 17.09 -4.51
C ASP A 413 -34.02 16.51 -5.78
N PRO A 414 -33.12 17.29 -6.44
CA PRO A 414 -32.37 16.85 -7.62
C PRO A 414 -31.52 15.59 -7.46
N SER A 415 -31.26 15.14 -6.24
CA SER A 415 -30.43 13.98 -5.92
C SER A 415 -31.21 12.67 -5.83
N VAL A 416 -32.54 12.72 -5.75
CA VAL A 416 -33.43 11.56 -5.71
C VAL A 416 -33.49 10.90 -7.10
N VAL A 417 -33.27 9.58 -7.14
CA VAL A 417 -33.29 8.76 -8.38
C VAL A 417 -34.32 7.64 -8.22
N THR A 418 -35.23 7.49 -9.18
CA THR A 418 -36.37 6.55 -9.13
C THR A 418 -35.98 5.07 -9.21
N GLU A 419 -36.84 4.20 -8.65
CA GLU A 419 -36.60 2.76 -8.48
C GLU A 419 -36.46 1.98 -9.80
N GLU A 420 -37.20 2.33 -10.86
CA GLU A 420 -37.02 1.69 -12.20
C GLU A 420 -35.63 1.98 -12.81
N THR A 421 -34.99 3.10 -12.43
CA THR A 421 -33.61 3.41 -12.82
C THR A 421 -32.58 2.50 -12.12
N LYS A 422 -32.97 1.83 -11.01
CA LYS A 422 -32.15 0.81 -10.35
C LYS A 422 -32.25 -0.54 -11.08
N GLU A 423 -33.43 -0.89 -11.63
CA GLU A 423 -33.63 -2.14 -12.37
C GLU A 423 -33.05 -2.09 -13.80
N LYS A 424 -33.23 -0.99 -14.55
CA LYS A 424 -32.59 -0.85 -15.88
C LYS A 424 -31.05 -0.82 -15.83
N LYS A 425 -30.45 -0.55 -14.65
CA LYS A 425 -28.99 -0.64 -14.46
C LYS A 425 -28.48 -2.07 -14.28
N LYS A 426 -29.34 -3.06 -13.98
CA LYS A 426 -28.94 -4.47 -13.89
C LYS A 426 -28.75 -5.14 -15.26
N THR A 427 -29.30 -4.58 -16.34
CA THR A 427 -29.32 -5.21 -17.68
C THR A 427 -28.50 -4.47 -18.75
N ILE A 428 -27.75 -3.43 -18.40
CA ILE A 428 -26.82 -2.81 -19.36
C ILE A 428 -25.52 -3.62 -19.37
N GLN A 429 -25.32 -4.39 -20.45
CA GLN A 429 -24.04 -4.99 -20.80
C GLN A 429 -22.89 -4.00 -20.57
N LYS A 430 -21.81 -4.53 -19.97
CA LYS A 430 -20.55 -3.82 -19.67
C LYS A 430 -20.28 -2.72 -20.70
N PRO A 431 -20.33 -1.43 -20.34
CA PRO A 431 -19.81 -0.43 -21.23
C PRO A 431 -18.32 -0.71 -21.35
N ILE A 432 -17.86 -0.93 -22.58
CA ILE A 432 -16.46 -0.88 -22.94
C ILE A 432 -15.94 0.42 -22.36
N ILE A 433 -15.12 0.30 -21.31
CA ILE A 433 -14.43 1.42 -20.70
C ILE A 433 -13.59 2.00 -21.82
N LYS A 434 -13.98 3.16 -22.37
CA LYS A 434 -13.03 3.99 -23.10
C LYS A 434 -11.89 4.25 -22.12
N LYS A 435 -10.76 3.57 -22.33
CA LYS A 435 -9.56 3.69 -21.50
C LYS A 435 -9.27 5.18 -21.34
N LYS A 436 -9.35 5.66 -20.09
CA LYS A 436 -8.83 6.99 -19.75
C LYS A 436 -7.34 6.94 -20.09
N ILE A 437 -6.89 7.72 -21.06
CA ILE A 437 -5.46 7.85 -21.38
C ILE A 437 -4.79 8.36 -20.11
N LYS A 438 -4.02 7.51 -19.44
CA LYS A 438 -3.28 7.86 -18.24
C LYS A 438 -2.18 8.83 -18.63
N ASN A 439 -1.96 9.86 -17.83
CA ASN A 439 -0.79 10.72 -18.04
C ASN A 439 0.49 9.98 -17.60
N ASN A 440 1.65 10.45 -18.03
CA ASN A 440 2.93 9.79 -17.75
C ASN A 440 3.24 9.65 -16.24
N PHE A 441 2.70 10.54 -15.40
CA PHE A 441 2.86 10.44 -13.94
C PHE A 441 2.03 9.30 -13.35
N GLU A 442 0.79 9.12 -13.80
CA GLU A 442 -0.04 7.97 -13.40
C GLU A 442 0.60 6.64 -13.84
N ILE A 443 1.21 6.60 -15.03
CA ILE A 443 1.93 5.43 -15.55
C ILE A 443 3.18 5.13 -14.70
N ASP A 444 4.01 6.14 -14.43
CA ASP A 444 5.21 6.03 -13.58
C ASP A 444 4.86 5.42 -12.21
N GLN A 445 3.83 5.95 -11.55
CA GLN A 445 3.38 5.46 -10.24
C GLN A 445 2.85 4.04 -10.30
N GLU A 446 2.18 3.65 -11.38
CA GLU A 446 1.66 2.29 -11.54
C GLU A 446 2.78 1.25 -11.72
N ILE A 447 3.83 1.60 -12.48
CA ILE A 447 5.05 0.78 -12.64
C ILE A 447 5.80 0.69 -11.31
N VAL A 448 6.01 1.81 -10.61
CA VAL A 448 6.65 1.85 -9.28
C VAL A 448 5.91 0.98 -8.27
N ASN A 449 4.58 0.96 -8.32
CA ASN A 449 3.78 0.12 -7.44
C ASN A 449 3.94 -1.38 -7.71
N VAL A 450 4.21 -1.78 -8.96
CA VAL A 450 4.54 -3.17 -9.28
C VAL A 450 5.95 -3.50 -8.79
N ASP A 451 6.95 -2.66 -9.08
CA ASP A 451 8.35 -2.88 -8.67
C ASP A 451 8.48 -3.05 -7.14
N ASN A 452 7.79 -2.21 -6.36
CA ASN A 452 7.78 -2.29 -4.89
C ASN A 452 7.28 -3.63 -4.33
N LYS A 453 6.46 -4.38 -5.08
CA LYS A 453 5.91 -5.67 -4.63
C LYS A 453 6.84 -6.85 -4.88
N LEU A 454 7.70 -6.79 -5.92
CA LEU A 454 8.46 -7.96 -6.38
C LEU A 454 9.55 -8.40 -5.40
N LYS A 455 10.19 -7.47 -4.69
CA LYS A 455 11.21 -7.72 -3.67
C LYS A 455 12.19 -8.87 -4.02
N LEU A 456 12.71 -8.92 -5.25
CA LEU A 456 13.46 -10.06 -5.83
C LEU A 456 14.29 -10.88 -4.81
N LEU A 457 15.28 -10.27 -4.16
CA LEU A 457 16.19 -10.97 -3.24
C LEU A 457 15.53 -11.65 -2.04
N PHE A 458 14.32 -11.24 -1.65
CA PHE A 458 13.54 -11.90 -0.61
C PHE A 458 13.18 -13.34 -1.02
N HIS A 459 12.78 -13.54 -2.28
CA HIS A 459 12.38 -14.85 -2.81
C HIS A 459 13.57 -15.77 -3.12
N LEU A 460 14.78 -15.21 -3.23
CA LEU A 460 16.02 -15.94 -3.50
C LEU A 460 16.89 -16.18 -2.26
N ARG A 461 16.36 -15.92 -1.04
CA ARG A 461 17.06 -16.22 0.20
C ARG A 461 16.59 -17.59 0.72
N PRO A 462 17.47 -18.59 0.82
CA PRO A 462 17.10 -19.88 1.41
C PRO A 462 16.63 -19.70 2.87
N THR A 463 15.54 -20.35 3.23
CA THR A 463 14.95 -20.32 4.58
C THR A 463 15.70 -21.20 5.57
N ASN A 464 16.37 -22.26 5.08
CA ASN A 464 17.20 -23.19 5.85
C ASN A 464 18.71 -22.90 5.75
N LEU A 465 19.11 -21.68 5.36
CA LEU A 465 20.52 -21.35 5.08
C LEU A 465 21.48 -21.68 6.24
N THR A 466 21.08 -21.41 7.48
CA THR A 466 21.93 -21.64 8.66
C THR A 466 22.24 -23.14 8.84
N GLU A 467 21.20 -23.97 8.77
CA GLU A 467 21.32 -25.44 8.88
C GLU A 467 22.20 -26.00 7.76
N GLU A 468 21.95 -25.58 6.52
CA GLU A 468 22.71 -26.06 5.36
C GLU A 468 24.17 -25.62 5.38
N LYS A 469 24.45 -24.42 5.91
CA LYS A 469 25.82 -23.95 6.14
C LYS A 469 26.53 -24.85 7.16
N GLU A 470 25.88 -25.20 8.27
CA GLU A 470 26.46 -26.07 9.29
C GLU A 470 26.75 -27.48 8.76
N LYS A 471 25.85 -28.04 7.94
CA LYS A 471 26.06 -29.33 7.27
C LYS A 471 27.28 -29.27 6.35
N PHE A 472 27.37 -28.24 5.50
CA PHE A 472 28.51 -28.06 4.59
C PHE A 472 29.84 -27.89 5.33
N HIS A 473 29.85 -27.16 6.45
CA HIS A 473 31.08 -26.97 7.23
C HIS A 473 31.55 -28.25 7.95
N LYS A 474 30.67 -29.24 8.13
CA LYS A 474 31.02 -30.57 8.65
C LYS A 474 31.57 -31.49 7.56
N ASP A 475 31.11 -31.32 6.33
CA ASP A 475 31.49 -32.11 5.17
C ASP A 475 31.52 -31.25 3.91
N PHE A 476 32.73 -30.88 3.45
CA PHE A 476 32.91 -30.05 2.25
C PHE A 476 32.56 -30.77 0.94
N THR A 477 32.23 -32.06 0.98
CA THR A 477 31.73 -32.82 -0.18
C THR A 477 30.20 -32.83 -0.28
N TYR A 478 29.51 -32.30 0.74
CA TYR A 478 28.06 -32.17 0.75
C TYR A 478 27.60 -31.01 -0.14
N ASN A 479 26.56 -31.22 -0.95
CA ASN A 479 25.90 -30.14 -1.70
C ASN A 479 24.69 -29.62 -0.90
N PRO A 480 24.70 -28.35 -0.45
CA PRO A 480 23.58 -27.75 0.27
C PRO A 480 22.23 -27.92 -0.44
N GLN A 481 21.18 -28.20 0.32
CA GLN A 481 19.83 -28.37 -0.20
C GLN A 481 18.97 -27.21 0.27
N PHE A 482 18.76 -26.21 -0.59
CA PHE A 482 18.08 -24.97 -0.23
C PHE A 482 16.57 -25.06 -0.36
N THR A 483 15.87 -24.43 0.58
CA THR A 483 14.41 -24.26 0.53
C THR A 483 14.06 -22.78 0.46
N TYR A 484 13.11 -22.39 -0.36
CA TYR A 484 12.76 -20.98 -0.61
C TYR A 484 11.36 -20.63 -0.10
N PRO A 485 11.12 -19.36 0.27
CA PRO A 485 9.80 -18.93 0.72
C PRO A 485 8.79 -18.91 -0.43
N GLU A 486 7.52 -19.14 -0.11
CA GLU A 486 6.42 -18.98 -1.07
C GLU A 486 6.36 -17.55 -1.65
N ILE A 487 5.96 -17.44 -2.91
CA ILE A 487 5.79 -16.17 -3.61
C ILE A 487 4.69 -15.36 -2.91
N GLN A 488 5.03 -14.13 -2.51
CA GLN A 488 4.18 -13.27 -1.66
C GLN A 488 3.29 -12.33 -2.50
N PHE A 489 3.14 -12.61 -3.80
CA PHE A 489 2.33 -11.81 -4.72
C PHE A 489 1.72 -12.68 -5.81
N ASP A 490 0.58 -12.22 -6.35
CA ASP A 490 -0.06 -12.85 -7.50
C ASP A 490 0.67 -12.44 -8.80
N ALA A 491 1.52 -13.34 -9.29
CA ALA A 491 2.35 -13.12 -10.48
C ALA A 491 1.50 -12.89 -11.74
N THR A 492 0.41 -13.66 -11.91
CA THR A 492 -0.52 -13.51 -13.04
C THR A 492 -1.15 -12.13 -13.03
N ARG A 493 -1.61 -11.66 -11.87
CA ARG A 493 -2.19 -10.32 -11.72
C ARG A 493 -1.17 -9.22 -11.99
N LEU A 494 0.07 -9.33 -11.51
CA LEU A 494 1.10 -8.32 -11.78
C LEU A 494 1.50 -8.27 -13.25
N LYS A 495 1.67 -9.42 -13.91
CA LYS A 495 1.90 -9.49 -15.37
C LYS A 495 0.76 -8.86 -16.15
N ASN A 496 -0.48 -9.19 -15.80
CA ASN A 496 -1.67 -8.59 -16.42
C ASN A 496 -1.75 -7.08 -16.15
N GLN A 497 -1.37 -6.64 -14.95
CA GLN A 497 -1.31 -5.22 -14.63
C GLN A 497 -0.29 -4.51 -15.53
N LEU A 498 0.93 -5.02 -15.66
CA LEU A 498 1.97 -4.47 -16.55
C LEU A 498 1.49 -4.45 -18.02
N ALA A 499 0.92 -5.55 -18.52
CA ALA A 499 0.44 -5.64 -19.90
C ALA A 499 -0.67 -4.63 -20.22
N ASN A 500 -1.49 -4.25 -19.23
CA ASN A 500 -2.57 -3.28 -19.39
C ASN A 500 -2.10 -1.81 -19.33
N ILE A 501 -0.84 -1.54 -19.00
CA ILE A 501 -0.26 -0.19 -19.01
C ILE A 501 0.07 0.17 -20.46
N GLU A 502 -0.73 1.08 -21.04
CA GLU A 502 -0.46 1.65 -22.35
C GLU A 502 0.56 2.77 -22.23
N VAL A 503 1.65 2.67 -23.00
CA VAL A 503 2.70 3.69 -23.08
C VAL A 503 2.73 4.28 -24.48
N THR A 504 3.27 5.50 -24.61
CA THR A 504 3.42 6.17 -25.90
C THR A 504 4.79 5.90 -26.50
N SER A 505 5.01 6.23 -27.78
CA SER A 505 6.32 6.12 -28.44
C SER A 505 7.30 7.26 -28.08
N THR A 506 6.89 8.16 -27.18
CA THR A 506 7.72 9.25 -26.65
C THR A 506 8.95 8.71 -25.90
N PRO A 507 10.01 9.51 -25.69
CA PRO A 507 11.21 9.05 -24.97
C PRO A 507 10.92 8.44 -23.60
N ILE A 508 10.04 9.08 -22.80
CA ILE A 508 9.62 8.54 -21.50
C ILE A 508 8.77 7.27 -21.65
N GLY A 509 7.93 7.18 -22.68
CA GLY A 509 7.13 5.99 -22.94
C GLY A 509 8.00 4.77 -23.29
N ARG A 510 9.12 4.97 -24.01
CA ARG A 510 10.12 3.90 -24.25
C ARG A 510 10.78 3.43 -22.96
N ILE A 511 11.14 4.37 -22.06
CA ILE A 511 11.68 4.03 -20.73
C ILE A 511 10.67 3.23 -19.91
N PHE A 512 9.38 3.63 -19.94
CA PHE A 512 8.32 2.88 -19.27
C PHE A 512 8.14 1.48 -19.86
N GLU A 513 8.23 1.31 -21.18
CA GLU A 513 8.16 -0.02 -21.81
C GLU A 513 9.32 -0.91 -21.39
N ALA A 514 10.55 -0.38 -21.47
CA ALA A 514 11.75 -1.11 -21.04
C ALA A 514 11.63 -1.53 -19.55
N LYS A 515 11.11 -0.63 -18.70
CA LYS A 515 10.92 -0.93 -17.28
C LYS A 515 9.84 -1.98 -17.05
N LYS A 516 8.72 -1.93 -17.79
CA LYS A 516 7.68 -2.98 -17.74
C LYS A 516 8.26 -4.34 -18.12
N ASP A 517 9.09 -4.38 -19.17
CA ASP A 517 9.74 -5.61 -19.61
C ASP A 517 10.74 -6.15 -18.58
N GLU A 518 11.55 -5.29 -17.96
CA GLU A 518 12.42 -5.67 -16.83
C GLU A 518 11.61 -6.28 -15.68
N LEU A 519 10.51 -5.65 -15.28
CA LEU A 519 9.64 -6.14 -14.20
C LEU A 519 8.98 -7.48 -14.55
N ARG A 520 8.58 -7.68 -15.81
CA ARG A 520 8.06 -8.97 -16.30
C ARG A 520 9.13 -10.06 -16.19
N ARG A 521 10.36 -9.80 -16.66
CA ARG A 521 11.49 -10.74 -16.53
C ARG A 521 11.81 -11.06 -15.06
N LYS A 522 11.73 -10.07 -14.16
CA LYS A 522 11.86 -10.27 -12.70
C LYS A 522 10.77 -11.18 -12.13
N ILE A 523 9.52 -11.01 -12.53
CA ILE A 523 8.42 -11.89 -12.11
C ILE A 523 8.69 -13.33 -12.58
N GLU A 524 9.05 -13.50 -13.85
CA GLU A 524 9.35 -14.82 -14.44
C GLU A 524 10.51 -15.53 -13.73
N LEU A 525 11.54 -14.79 -13.31
CA LEU A 525 12.65 -15.33 -12.53
C LEU A 525 12.22 -15.76 -11.12
N ILE A 526 11.31 -15.03 -10.48
CA ILE A 526 10.81 -15.38 -9.14
C ILE A 526 9.94 -16.64 -9.22
N GLU A 527 9.09 -16.75 -10.24
CA GLU A 527 8.28 -17.96 -10.48
C GLU A 527 9.11 -19.19 -10.82
N SER A 528 10.31 -19.01 -11.35
CA SER A 528 11.20 -20.11 -11.72
C SER A 528 12.15 -20.54 -10.60
N VAL A 529 12.07 -19.96 -9.40
CA VAL A 529 12.87 -20.41 -8.24
C VAL A 529 12.60 -21.89 -7.98
N ASP A 530 13.69 -22.65 -7.80
CA ASP A 530 13.69 -24.10 -7.65
C ASP A 530 13.07 -24.87 -8.84
N THR A 531 13.24 -24.31 -10.04
CA THR A 531 12.91 -24.98 -11.30
C THR A 531 14.11 -25.02 -12.24
N ASP A 532 14.09 -25.97 -13.16
CA ASP A 532 15.01 -26.14 -14.28
C ASP A 532 15.03 -24.94 -15.26
N LYS A 533 14.05 -24.04 -15.20
CA LYS A 533 14.04 -22.78 -15.97
C LYS A 533 14.73 -21.61 -15.26
N PHE A 534 15.12 -21.77 -14.00
CA PHE A 534 15.67 -20.67 -13.19
C PHE A 534 16.85 -19.97 -13.85
N THR A 535 17.85 -20.74 -14.26
CA THR A 535 19.09 -20.22 -14.83
C THR A 535 18.86 -19.51 -16.16
N GLU A 536 18.00 -20.03 -17.04
CA GLU A 536 17.61 -19.37 -18.29
C GLU A 536 16.96 -18.00 -18.01
N LYS A 537 16.04 -17.91 -17.04
CA LYS A 537 15.42 -16.63 -16.66
C LYS A 537 16.41 -15.68 -15.99
N SER A 538 17.38 -16.20 -15.23
CA SER A 538 18.44 -15.37 -14.66
C SER A 538 19.31 -14.78 -15.76
N LYS A 539 19.74 -15.59 -16.72
CA LYS A 539 20.51 -15.14 -17.90
C LYS A 539 19.76 -14.07 -18.69
N ARG A 540 18.46 -14.27 -18.91
CA ARG A 540 17.62 -13.30 -19.62
C ARG A 540 17.52 -11.95 -18.90
N LEU A 541 17.63 -11.92 -17.57
CA LEU A 541 17.51 -10.68 -16.79
C LEU A 541 18.86 -9.99 -16.55
N PHE A 542 19.92 -10.74 -16.24
CA PHE A 542 21.22 -10.19 -15.83
C PHE A 542 22.34 -10.41 -16.84
N GLY A 543 22.07 -11.14 -17.92
CA GLY A 543 23.05 -11.58 -18.89
C GLY A 543 23.77 -12.86 -18.49
N GLU A 544 24.72 -13.24 -19.33
CA GLU A 544 25.62 -14.36 -19.14
C GLU A 544 27.09 -13.93 -19.34
N THR A 545 27.98 -14.80 -18.90
CA THR A 545 29.44 -14.74 -19.08
C THR A 545 29.82 -15.00 -20.52
N THR A 546 30.99 -14.49 -20.94
CA THR A 546 31.64 -14.88 -22.21
C THR A 546 32.99 -15.54 -21.91
N PRO A 547 33.49 -16.44 -22.78
CA PRO A 547 34.78 -17.08 -22.58
C PRO A 547 35.94 -16.09 -22.41
N GLU A 548 35.92 -14.97 -23.15
CA GLU A 548 36.94 -13.93 -23.08
C GLU A 548 36.93 -13.25 -21.72
N LEU A 549 35.73 -12.94 -21.21
CA LEU A 549 35.55 -12.31 -19.89
C LEU A 549 36.02 -13.23 -18.76
N VAL A 550 35.70 -14.53 -18.85
CA VAL A 550 36.11 -15.53 -17.85
C VAL A 550 37.64 -15.67 -17.86
N ALA A 551 38.25 -15.82 -19.04
CA ALA A 551 39.71 -15.93 -19.17
C ALA A 551 40.44 -14.68 -18.64
N GLU A 552 39.89 -13.49 -18.89
CA GLU A 552 40.41 -12.24 -18.32
C GLU A 552 40.34 -12.27 -16.78
N CYS A 553 39.19 -12.64 -16.22
CA CYS A 553 38.99 -12.72 -14.77
C CYS A 553 39.91 -13.76 -14.11
N GLU A 554 40.10 -14.93 -14.74
CA GLU A 554 41.03 -15.95 -14.25
C GLU A 554 42.47 -15.44 -14.22
N ARG A 555 42.92 -14.77 -15.29
CA ARG A 555 44.25 -14.17 -15.33
C ARG A 555 44.43 -13.13 -14.22
N LEU A 556 43.48 -12.21 -14.07
CA LEU A 556 43.54 -11.17 -13.04
C LEU A 556 43.57 -11.77 -11.63
N LEU A 557 42.78 -12.81 -11.37
CA LEU A 557 42.74 -13.45 -10.05
C LEU A 557 44.06 -14.17 -9.71
N LEU A 558 44.70 -14.78 -10.71
CA LEU A 558 46.03 -15.42 -10.55
C LEU A 558 47.17 -14.40 -10.35
N GLU A 559 47.09 -13.24 -10.99
CA GLU A 559 48.06 -12.15 -10.82
C GLU A 559 47.91 -11.45 -9.45
N THR A 560 46.69 -11.39 -8.93
CA THR A 560 46.36 -10.70 -7.68
C THR A 560 46.77 -11.51 -6.45
N LYS A 561 48.04 -11.45 -6.04
CA LYS A 561 48.56 -12.11 -4.82
C LYS A 561 48.12 -11.46 -3.49
N LYS A 562 46.90 -10.93 -3.38
CA LYS A 562 46.43 -10.13 -2.21
C LYS A 562 45.73 -10.92 -1.10
N PHE A 563 45.53 -12.23 -1.22
CA PHE A 563 44.74 -13.03 -0.27
C PHE A 563 45.32 -13.14 1.16
N GLN A 564 46.53 -12.63 1.41
CA GLN A 564 47.31 -12.93 2.62
C GLN A 564 47.62 -11.73 3.53
N LYS A 565 47.26 -10.49 3.17
CA LYS A 565 47.53 -9.33 4.04
C LYS A 565 46.23 -8.66 4.47
N PRO A 566 45.68 -9.01 5.66
CA PRO A 566 44.60 -8.23 6.23
C PRO A 566 45.10 -6.81 6.47
N GLU A 567 44.38 -5.83 5.92
CA GLU A 567 44.61 -4.44 6.28
C GLU A 567 44.30 -4.26 7.77
N LYS A 568 45.06 -3.39 8.45
CA LYS A 568 44.78 -3.07 9.84
C LYS A 568 43.49 -2.25 9.89
N GLU A 569 42.45 -2.81 10.50
CA GLU A 569 41.16 -2.14 10.68
C GLU A 569 41.07 -1.52 12.08
N ASP A 570 41.48 -0.26 12.19
CA ASP A 570 41.54 0.48 13.45
C ASP A 570 40.42 1.53 13.60
N ILE A 571 39.64 1.76 12.54
CA ILE A 571 38.52 2.71 12.56
C ILE A 571 37.25 1.97 12.98
N LYS A 572 36.74 2.28 14.17
CA LYS A 572 35.45 1.78 14.66
C LYS A 572 34.25 2.50 14.03
N ALA A 573 33.07 1.90 14.13
CA ALA A 573 31.81 2.41 13.59
C ALA A 573 31.51 3.88 13.96
N GLU A 574 31.83 4.33 15.18
CA GLU A 574 31.62 5.71 15.63
C GLU A 574 32.47 6.71 14.84
N LYS A 575 33.76 6.40 14.67
CA LYS A 575 34.68 7.24 13.90
C LYS A 575 34.33 7.20 12.41
N ALA A 576 34.00 6.02 11.88
CA ALA A 576 33.51 5.89 10.50
C ALA A 576 32.26 6.74 10.27
N LYS A 577 31.32 6.74 11.23
CA LYS A 577 30.12 7.57 11.20
C LYS A 577 30.44 9.06 11.07
N GLU A 578 31.41 9.57 11.83
CA GLU A 578 31.84 10.96 11.73
C GLU A 578 32.34 11.30 10.33
N GLU A 579 33.13 10.41 9.71
CA GLU A 579 33.63 10.61 8.34
C GLU A 579 32.49 10.62 7.30
N PHE A 580 31.53 9.68 7.38
CA PHE A 580 30.36 9.71 6.50
C PHE A 580 29.51 10.98 6.70
N GLU A 581 29.32 11.45 7.94
CA GLU A 581 28.58 12.69 8.22
C GLU A 581 29.31 13.95 7.71
N LYS A 582 30.66 13.97 7.72
CA LYS A 582 31.44 15.04 7.09
C LYS A 582 31.18 15.10 5.59
N VAL A 583 31.08 13.95 4.92
CA VAL A 583 30.78 13.88 3.48
C VAL A 583 29.34 14.34 3.19
N PHE A 584 28.36 14.02 4.04
CA PHE A 584 27.00 14.56 3.88
C PHE A 584 26.96 16.09 3.98
N LYS A 585 27.69 16.68 4.93
CA LYS A 585 27.83 18.14 5.03
C LYS A 585 28.51 18.73 3.79
N LYS A 586 29.57 18.09 3.28
CA LYS A 586 30.29 18.50 2.05
C LYS A 586 29.35 18.64 0.85
N TYR A 587 28.38 17.74 0.70
CA TYR A 587 27.40 17.75 -0.39
C TYR A 587 26.07 18.46 -0.06
N LYS A 588 25.97 19.13 1.10
CA LYS A 588 24.74 19.80 1.59
C LYS A 588 23.54 18.85 1.69
N LEU A 589 23.81 17.60 2.08
CA LEU A 589 22.82 16.55 2.30
C LEU A 589 22.38 16.53 3.78
N ASP A 590 21.90 17.67 4.29
CA ASP A 590 21.56 17.86 5.72
C ASP A 590 20.43 16.95 6.21
N ASN A 591 19.65 16.42 5.27
CA ASN A 591 18.58 15.46 5.50
C ASN A 591 19.10 14.02 5.68
N TRP A 592 20.34 13.73 5.27
CA TRP A 592 20.99 12.43 5.46
C TRP A 592 21.61 12.30 6.86
N LYS A 593 21.44 11.12 7.47
CA LYS A 593 22.00 10.81 8.80
C LYS A 593 22.62 9.44 8.83
N VAL A 594 23.73 9.31 9.53
CA VAL A 594 24.35 8.01 9.76
C VAL A 594 23.80 7.41 11.06
N ARG A 595 23.47 6.13 11.04
CA ARG A 595 22.93 5.39 12.18
C ARG A 595 23.71 4.11 12.39
N ILE A 596 24.24 3.95 13.60
CA ILE A 596 24.85 2.70 14.00
C ILE A 596 23.73 1.72 14.41
N LYS A 597 23.83 0.47 13.97
CA LYS A 597 22.91 -0.62 14.28
C LYS A 597 23.71 -1.84 14.74
N ASP A 598 23.20 -2.55 15.75
CA ASP A 598 23.86 -3.75 16.28
C ASP A 598 23.89 -4.88 15.23
N GLU A 599 22.78 -5.11 14.50
CA GLU A 599 22.61 -6.27 13.62
C GLU A 599 22.46 -5.89 12.14
N MET A 600 23.51 -6.12 11.35
CA MET A 600 23.53 -5.93 9.89
C MET A 600 24.45 -6.94 9.19
N VAL A 601 24.08 -7.41 7.99
CA VAL A 601 24.95 -8.30 7.20
C VAL A 601 26.11 -7.54 6.56
N ALA A 602 25.85 -6.37 5.99
CA ALA A 602 26.87 -5.48 5.43
C ALA A 602 27.42 -4.55 6.53
N ASP A 603 28.67 -4.10 6.38
CA ASP A 603 29.28 -3.15 7.32
C ASP A 603 28.68 -1.76 7.22
N CYS A 604 28.26 -1.38 6.00
CA CYS A 604 27.62 -0.12 5.68
C CYS A 604 26.58 -0.33 4.58
N VAL A 605 25.45 0.39 4.63
CA VAL A 605 24.46 0.40 3.53
C VAL A 605 23.67 1.71 3.48
N ALA A 606 23.46 2.25 2.29
CA ALA A 606 22.50 3.32 2.05
C ALA A 606 21.06 2.80 2.17
N GLY A 607 20.34 3.29 3.19
CA GLY A 607 18.95 2.94 3.47
C GLY A 607 17.93 3.99 3.02
N LYS A 608 16.64 3.63 3.11
CA LYS A 608 15.52 4.55 2.85
C LYS A 608 15.41 5.63 3.94
N ASN A 609 14.70 6.73 3.63
CA ASN A 609 14.51 7.89 4.50
C ASN A 609 15.81 8.67 4.82
N ASN A 610 16.75 8.70 3.87
CA ASN A 610 18.00 9.44 3.95
C ASN A 610 18.82 9.00 5.17
N ARG A 611 19.04 7.69 5.27
CA ARG A 611 19.83 7.10 6.34
C ARG A 611 20.90 6.22 5.76
N LEU A 612 22.13 6.40 6.21
CA LEU A 612 23.20 5.43 6.02
C LEU A 612 23.30 4.62 7.30
N PHE A 613 23.31 3.30 7.21
CA PHE A 613 23.46 2.44 8.37
C PHE A 613 24.87 1.87 8.42
N ILE A 614 25.46 1.82 9.61
CA ILE A 614 26.76 1.20 9.88
C ILE A 614 26.56 0.12 10.94
N ARG A 615 27.15 -1.06 10.75
CA ARG A 615 27.14 -2.10 11.79
C ARG A 615 28.01 -1.68 12.96
N LYS A 616 27.52 -1.81 14.18
CA LYS A 616 28.21 -1.39 15.41
C LYS A 616 29.58 -2.05 15.57
N GLU A 617 29.65 -3.34 15.33
CA GLU A 617 30.89 -4.12 15.44
C GLU A 617 31.75 -4.07 14.16
N ALA A 618 31.41 -3.23 13.17
CA ALA A 618 32.25 -3.08 11.99
C ALA A 618 33.51 -2.26 12.30
N THR A 619 34.64 -2.80 11.88
CA THR A 619 35.94 -2.13 11.83
C THR A 619 36.29 -1.84 10.37
N PHE A 620 37.00 -0.74 10.15
CA PHE A 620 37.41 -0.29 8.83
C PHE A 620 38.88 0.09 8.83
N SER A 621 39.58 -0.19 7.74
CA SER A 621 40.83 0.48 7.41
C SER A 621 40.52 1.84 6.77
N GLU A 622 41.50 2.75 6.75
CA GLU A 622 41.34 4.05 6.08
C GLU A 622 41.04 3.90 4.57
N PRO A 623 41.74 3.03 3.80
CA PRO A 623 41.41 2.77 2.39
C PRO A 623 39.99 2.22 2.21
N ARG A 624 39.60 1.22 3.01
CA ARG A 624 38.25 0.62 2.95
C ARG A 624 37.16 1.64 3.23
N LEU A 625 37.36 2.54 4.19
CA LEU A 625 36.38 3.59 4.50
C LEU A 625 36.23 4.58 3.34
N LYS A 626 37.34 4.98 2.69
CA LYS A 626 37.30 5.84 1.50
C LYS A 626 36.56 5.17 0.35
N ASN A 627 36.81 3.88 0.10
CA ASN A 627 36.08 3.10 -0.90
C ASN A 627 34.57 3.10 -0.64
N LEU A 628 34.16 2.83 0.61
CA LEU A 628 32.75 2.82 0.99
C LEU A 628 32.10 4.20 0.84
N ILE A 629 32.80 5.29 1.15
CA ILE A 629 32.30 6.65 0.93
C ILE A 629 32.03 6.89 -0.56
N VAL A 630 32.97 6.51 -1.43
CA VAL A 630 32.82 6.71 -2.88
C VAL A 630 31.69 5.84 -3.45
N HIS A 631 31.62 4.59 -3.01
CA HIS A 631 30.64 3.61 -3.46
C HIS A 631 29.21 3.98 -2.98
N GLU A 632 29.00 4.10 -1.67
CA GLU A 632 27.67 4.32 -1.09
C GLU A 632 27.21 5.77 -1.24
N ILE A 633 28.06 6.75 -0.87
CA ILE A 633 27.65 8.16 -0.90
C ILE A 633 27.82 8.73 -2.30
N GLU A 634 29.06 8.82 -2.77
CA GLU A 634 29.37 9.62 -3.96
C GLU A 634 28.80 9.01 -5.24
N THR A 635 28.42 7.73 -5.24
CA THR A 635 27.69 7.09 -6.33
C THR A 635 26.21 6.92 -6.00
N HIS A 636 25.82 5.96 -5.15
CA HIS A 636 24.42 5.56 -5.02
C HIS A 636 23.51 6.63 -4.39
N ILE A 637 24.01 7.37 -3.39
CA ILE A 637 23.21 8.41 -2.75
C ILE A 637 23.10 9.64 -3.65
N LEU A 638 24.18 10.10 -4.28
CA LEU A 638 24.12 11.26 -5.17
C LEU A 638 23.21 11.01 -6.38
N THR A 639 23.31 9.84 -7.03
CA THR A 639 22.41 9.47 -8.14
C THR A 639 20.95 9.37 -7.68
N ALA A 640 20.70 8.84 -6.48
CA ALA A 640 19.36 8.78 -5.90
C ALA A 640 18.79 10.18 -5.62
N GLU A 641 19.58 11.10 -5.05
CA GLU A 641 19.16 12.47 -4.76
C GLU A 641 18.91 13.29 -6.02
N ASN A 642 19.74 13.13 -7.06
CA ASN A 642 19.45 13.71 -8.37
C ASN A 642 18.17 13.13 -8.96
N GLY A 643 17.98 11.82 -8.87
CA GLY A 643 16.76 11.14 -9.31
C GLY A 643 15.48 11.63 -8.62
N LYS A 644 15.56 12.12 -7.37
CA LYS A 644 14.41 12.74 -6.66
C LYS A 644 14.02 14.10 -7.24
N ASN A 645 14.95 14.79 -7.88
CA ASN A 645 14.72 16.09 -8.50
C ASN A 645 14.20 15.96 -9.94
N GLN A 646 14.10 14.74 -10.46
CA GLN A 646 13.57 14.47 -11.80
C GLN A 646 12.03 14.38 -11.80
N PRO A 647 11.39 14.61 -12.96
CA PRO A 647 9.92 14.64 -13.09
C PRO A 647 9.20 13.32 -12.80
N PHE A 648 9.90 12.18 -12.78
CA PHE A 648 9.33 10.84 -12.61
C PHE A 648 10.06 10.06 -11.50
N GLU A 649 9.31 9.34 -10.64
CA GLU A 649 9.87 8.63 -9.49
C GLU A 649 10.82 7.50 -9.91
N LEU A 650 10.64 6.94 -11.11
CA LEU A 650 11.56 5.93 -11.65
C LEU A 650 13.01 6.40 -11.74
N PHE A 651 13.31 7.69 -11.90
CA PHE A 651 14.70 8.17 -11.86
C PHE A 651 15.33 8.06 -10.47
N ASN A 652 14.55 8.11 -9.39
CA ASN A 652 15.05 7.85 -8.04
C ASN A 652 15.12 6.34 -7.73
N ARG A 653 14.15 5.57 -8.21
CA ARG A 653 14.03 4.13 -7.94
C ARG A 653 14.93 3.26 -8.80
N GLY A 654 15.15 3.66 -10.04
CA GLY A 654 15.85 2.90 -11.06
C GLY A 654 15.00 2.68 -12.31
N LEU A 655 15.50 3.15 -13.46
CA LEU A 655 14.99 2.79 -14.79
C LEU A 655 15.24 1.30 -15.08
N ALA A 656 14.92 0.85 -16.30
CA ALA A 656 15.18 -0.53 -16.70
C ALA A 656 16.68 -0.83 -16.62
N ASP A 657 17.05 -1.96 -16.03
CA ASP A 657 18.41 -2.51 -16.04
C ASP A 657 19.48 -1.51 -15.52
N TYR A 658 19.08 -0.54 -14.69
CA TYR A 658 19.95 0.53 -14.19
C TYR A 658 21.08 0.03 -13.28
N LEU A 659 20.92 -1.17 -12.72
CA LEU A 659 21.80 -1.68 -11.68
C LEU A 659 23.21 -1.93 -12.21
N ILE A 660 23.36 -2.38 -13.46
CA ILE A 660 24.68 -2.58 -14.08
C ILE A 660 25.48 -1.29 -14.18
N THR A 661 24.82 -0.18 -14.57
CA THR A 661 25.43 1.15 -14.56
C THR A 661 25.75 1.62 -13.16
N GLN A 662 24.88 1.40 -12.17
CA GLN A 662 25.14 1.85 -10.80
C GLN A 662 26.32 1.14 -10.15
N GLU A 663 26.39 -0.18 -10.25
CA GLU A 663 27.49 -0.97 -9.69
C GLU A 663 28.80 -0.70 -10.46
N GLY A 664 28.74 -0.64 -11.79
CA GLY A 664 29.87 -0.30 -12.65
C GLY A 664 30.42 1.10 -12.39
N LEU A 665 29.54 2.10 -12.28
CA LEU A 665 29.91 3.48 -11.96
C LEU A 665 30.52 3.58 -10.57
N ALA A 666 30.03 2.80 -9.60
CA ALA A 666 30.58 2.81 -8.25
C ALA A 666 32.03 2.30 -8.23
N ILE A 667 32.30 1.20 -8.94
CA ILE A 667 33.68 0.69 -9.10
C ILE A 667 34.53 1.70 -9.88
N TYR A 668 34.03 2.28 -10.97
CA TYR A 668 34.75 3.29 -11.75
C TYR A 668 35.11 4.53 -10.91
N ASN A 669 34.19 5.01 -10.09
CA ASN A 669 34.47 6.15 -9.21
C ASN A 669 35.52 5.80 -8.15
N VAL A 670 35.49 4.56 -7.61
CA VAL A 670 36.52 4.09 -6.68
C VAL A 670 37.89 4.10 -7.38
N THR A 671 38.01 3.54 -8.59
CA THR A 671 39.29 3.49 -9.31
C THR A 671 39.84 4.85 -9.73
N LYS A 672 38.98 5.87 -9.86
CA LYS A 672 39.41 7.25 -10.18
C LYS A 672 39.76 8.08 -8.96
N GLN A 673 39.14 7.81 -7.82
CA GLN A 673 39.29 8.63 -6.61
C GLN A 673 40.19 8.01 -5.55
N VAL A 674 40.29 6.69 -5.55
CA VAL A 674 41.12 5.92 -4.67
C VAL A 674 42.12 5.17 -5.56
N ASN A 675 43.39 5.07 -5.15
CA ASN A 675 44.41 4.27 -5.85
C ASN A 675 44.14 2.76 -5.73
N ASP A 676 42.88 2.37 -5.70
CA ASP A 676 42.38 1.01 -5.61
C ASP A 676 41.90 0.60 -7.00
N THR A 677 42.43 -0.50 -7.51
CA THR A 677 42.12 -1.01 -8.84
C THR A 677 41.03 -2.06 -8.77
N ILE A 678 40.33 -2.35 -9.87
CA ILE A 678 39.34 -3.43 -9.87
C ILE A 678 39.95 -4.79 -9.47
N ASN A 679 41.24 -4.97 -9.73
CA ASN A 679 42.02 -6.16 -9.35
C ASN A 679 42.02 -6.37 -7.83
N ASP A 680 41.83 -5.30 -7.06
CA ASP A 680 41.80 -5.34 -5.61
C ASP A 680 40.46 -5.85 -5.06
N SER A 681 39.42 -5.90 -5.90
CA SER A 681 38.11 -6.47 -5.59
C SER A 681 37.98 -7.93 -6.04
N TYR A 682 38.91 -8.79 -5.60
CA TYR A 682 38.98 -10.21 -5.97
C TYR A 682 37.64 -10.98 -5.81
N LYS A 683 36.81 -10.61 -4.82
CA LYS A 683 35.48 -11.23 -4.60
C LYS A 683 34.55 -11.02 -5.79
N THR A 684 34.62 -9.85 -6.43
CA THR A 684 33.86 -9.52 -7.63
C THR A 684 34.32 -10.34 -8.83
N ILE A 685 35.63 -10.51 -8.97
CA ILE A 685 36.24 -11.30 -10.05
C ILE A 685 35.90 -12.80 -9.88
N ALA A 686 36.01 -13.31 -8.65
CA ALA A 686 35.67 -14.68 -8.31
C ALA A 686 34.19 -15.01 -8.59
N LEU A 687 33.28 -14.05 -8.43
CA LEU A 687 31.86 -14.24 -8.77
C LEU A 687 31.66 -14.52 -10.27
N ILE A 688 32.44 -13.91 -11.16
CA ILE A 688 32.34 -14.15 -12.61
C ILE A 688 32.73 -15.60 -12.95
N ILE A 689 33.86 -16.05 -12.42
CA ILE A 689 34.36 -17.42 -12.60
C ILE A 689 33.39 -18.43 -11.98
N ALA A 690 32.86 -18.12 -10.78
CA ALA A 690 31.90 -18.97 -10.10
C ALA A 690 30.56 -19.06 -10.84
N ILE A 691 30.09 -17.98 -11.47
CA ILE A 691 28.88 -17.99 -12.30
C ILE A 691 29.07 -18.92 -13.50
N GLU A 692 30.19 -18.80 -14.23
CA GLU A 692 30.50 -19.69 -15.36
C GLU A 692 30.57 -21.15 -14.91
N THR A 693 31.30 -21.42 -13.83
CA THR A 693 31.46 -22.78 -13.28
C THR A 693 30.11 -23.35 -12.84
N ALA A 694 29.29 -22.55 -12.17
CA ALA A 694 27.98 -22.98 -11.67
C ALA A 694 27.02 -23.37 -12.79
N MET A 695 27.19 -22.86 -14.02
CA MET A 695 26.36 -23.26 -15.17
C MET A 695 26.43 -24.75 -15.47
N TYR A 696 27.56 -25.40 -15.16
CA TYR A 696 27.86 -26.78 -15.57
C TYR A 696 28.17 -27.71 -14.40
N SER A 697 28.34 -27.17 -13.20
CA SER A 697 28.87 -27.91 -12.04
C SER A 697 27.99 -27.76 -10.80
N SER A 698 28.19 -28.64 -9.83
CA SER A 698 27.57 -28.66 -8.50
C SER A 698 28.06 -27.52 -7.59
N PHE A 699 27.44 -27.34 -6.42
CA PHE A 699 27.87 -26.36 -5.42
C PHE A 699 29.30 -26.61 -4.93
N VAL A 700 29.63 -27.87 -4.67
CA VAL A 700 30.96 -28.29 -4.19
C VAL A 700 32.02 -27.96 -5.22
N GLU A 701 31.80 -28.29 -6.49
CA GLU A 701 32.77 -28.00 -7.56
C GLU A 701 32.97 -26.48 -7.76
N VAL A 702 31.91 -25.67 -7.61
CA VAL A 702 32.05 -24.20 -7.61
C VAL A 702 32.86 -23.73 -6.41
N PHE A 703 32.60 -24.27 -5.23
CA PHE A 703 33.35 -23.96 -4.02
C PHE A 703 34.83 -24.33 -4.17
N GLU A 704 35.14 -25.52 -4.66
CA GLU A 704 36.50 -26.00 -4.91
C GLU A 704 37.22 -25.16 -5.96
N LYS A 705 36.55 -24.81 -7.06
CA LYS A 705 37.10 -23.91 -8.08
C LYS A 705 37.48 -22.56 -7.48
N VAL A 706 36.60 -21.96 -6.67
CA VAL A 706 36.88 -20.66 -6.03
C VAL A 706 38.01 -20.79 -5.00
N LEU A 707 38.01 -21.88 -4.21
CA LEU A 707 39.05 -22.19 -3.22
C LEU A 707 40.43 -22.39 -3.87
N SER A 708 40.48 -22.94 -5.09
CA SER A 708 41.73 -23.18 -5.85
C SER A 708 42.55 -21.92 -6.13
N TYR A 709 41.90 -20.74 -6.10
CA TYR A 709 42.57 -19.44 -6.25
C TYR A 709 43.12 -18.89 -4.92
N GLY A 710 43.03 -19.65 -3.82
CA GLY A 710 43.52 -19.23 -2.51
C GLY A 710 42.57 -18.32 -1.73
N ILE A 711 41.29 -18.28 -2.12
CA ILE A 711 40.25 -17.51 -1.42
C ILE A 711 39.87 -18.24 -0.11
N PRO A 712 39.72 -17.54 1.04
CA PRO A 712 39.36 -18.18 2.31
C PRO A 712 38.05 -18.97 2.24
N ILE A 713 37.97 -20.08 2.98
CA ILE A 713 36.84 -21.03 2.99
C ILE A 713 35.47 -20.33 3.14
N ASP A 714 35.32 -19.44 4.13
CA ASP A 714 34.05 -18.73 4.35
C ASP A 714 33.66 -17.83 3.17
N ASP A 715 34.63 -17.21 2.50
CA ASP A 715 34.38 -16.38 1.32
C ASP A 715 34.08 -17.22 0.08
N ALA A 716 34.78 -18.36 -0.10
CA ALA A 716 34.49 -19.32 -1.16
C ALA A 716 33.07 -19.89 -1.04
N PHE A 717 32.64 -20.26 0.18
CA PHE A 717 31.27 -20.70 0.45
C PHE A 717 30.25 -19.59 0.11
N ARG A 718 30.51 -18.34 0.51
CA ARG A 718 29.63 -17.20 0.19
C ARG A 718 29.51 -16.95 -1.31
N VAL A 719 30.61 -17.11 -2.06
CA VAL A 719 30.60 -16.99 -3.52
C VAL A 719 29.75 -18.11 -4.13
N ALA A 720 29.98 -19.37 -3.75
CA ALA A 720 29.18 -20.51 -4.21
C ALA A 720 27.69 -20.33 -3.89
N LEU A 721 27.35 -19.92 -2.66
CA LEU A 721 25.98 -19.59 -2.25
C LEU A 721 25.35 -18.50 -3.12
N LYS A 722 26.08 -17.40 -3.40
CA LYS A 722 25.56 -16.28 -4.18
C LYS A 722 25.18 -16.69 -5.60
N VAL A 723 25.95 -17.60 -6.20
CA VAL A 723 25.72 -18.06 -7.58
C VAL A 723 24.79 -19.27 -7.65
N LYS A 724 24.65 -20.07 -6.59
CA LYS A 724 23.74 -21.23 -6.54
C LYS A 724 22.35 -20.94 -5.95
N ARG A 725 22.15 -19.81 -5.26
CA ARG A 725 20.82 -19.44 -4.74
C ARG A 725 19.79 -19.30 -5.87
N GLY A 726 18.55 -19.68 -5.59
CA GLY A 726 17.48 -19.86 -6.56
C GLY A 726 17.32 -21.31 -7.06
N LEU A 727 18.29 -22.19 -6.79
CA LEU A 727 18.18 -23.64 -6.96
C LEU A 727 17.97 -24.30 -5.60
N GLY A 728 17.06 -25.27 -5.49
CA GLY A 728 16.90 -26.06 -4.28
C GLY A 728 17.96 -27.16 -4.17
N ASP A 729 18.06 -28.01 -5.19
CA ASP A 729 19.12 -29.01 -5.28
C ASP A 729 20.37 -28.42 -5.92
N THR A 730 21.35 -28.04 -5.09
CA THR A 730 22.58 -27.40 -5.56
C THR A 730 23.63 -28.37 -6.11
N SER A 731 23.38 -29.69 -6.06
CA SER A 731 24.21 -30.67 -6.76
C SER A 731 24.07 -30.56 -8.28
N LYS A 732 22.98 -29.96 -8.76
CA LYS A 732 22.69 -29.79 -10.18
C LYS A 732 23.38 -28.56 -10.78
N PRO A 733 23.69 -28.60 -12.09
CA PRO A 733 24.10 -27.42 -12.85
C PRO A 733 23.04 -26.32 -12.82
N GLY A 734 23.50 -25.07 -12.84
CA GLY A 734 22.67 -23.87 -12.86
C GLY A 734 23.25 -22.74 -12.02
N ALA A 735 22.97 -21.50 -12.43
CA ALA A 735 23.48 -20.30 -11.79
C ALA A 735 22.44 -19.17 -11.69
N PHE A 736 22.60 -18.36 -10.64
CA PHE A 736 22.04 -17.02 -10.50
C PHE A 736 23.09 -15.99 -10.93
N THR A 737 22.83 -15.36 -12.07
CA THR A 737 23.80 -14.55 -12.82
C THR A 737 23.83 -13.07 -12.41
N LYS A 738 23.08 -12.66 -11.39
CA LYS A 738 22.94 -11.24 -11.00
C LYS A 738 24.28 -10.55 -10.77
N ASP A 739 25.23 -11.22 -10.13
CA ASP A 739 26.48 -10.57 -9.73
C ASP A 739 27.48 -10.40 -10.90
N LEU A 740 27.11 -10.76 -12.13
CA LEU A 740 27.82 -10.34 -13.37
C LEU A 740 27.94 -8.83 -13.49
N ILE A 741 26.93 -8.10 -13.01
CA ILE A 741 26.76 -6.66 -13.19
C ILE A 741 27.90 -5.82 -12.62
N TYR A 742 28.68 -6.35 -11.68
CA TYR A 742 29.76 -5.61 -11.03
C TYR A 742 30.94 -5.42 -11.99
N TYR A 743 31.62 -6.51 -12.37
CA TYR A 743 32.80 -6.43 -13.25
C TYR A 743 32.40 -6.01 -14.68
N LYS A 744 31.31 -6.60 -15.20
CA LYS A 744 30.80 -6.25 -16.54
C LYS A 744 30.39 -4.78 -16.59
N GLY A 745 29.64 -4.31 -15.59
CA GLY A 745 29.24 -2.91 -15.51
C GLY A 745 30.43 -1.95 -15.47
N TYR A 746 31.50 -2.28 -14.73
CA TYR A 746 32.71 -1.46 -14.74
C TYR A 746 33.30 -1.32 -16.15
N LYS A 747 33.42 -2.43 -16.90
CA LYS A 747 33.92 -2.42 -18.28
C LYS A 747 33.03 -1.61 -19.20
N GLU A 748 31.70 -1.75 -19.07
CA GLU A 748 30.73 -0.93 -19.82
C GLU A 748 30.86 0.57 -19.51
N ILE A 749 31.15 0.96 -18.26
CA ILE A 749 31.39 2.38 -17.93
C ILE A 749 32.73 2.87 -18.49
N VAL A 750 33.78 2.06 -18.46
CA VAL A 750 35.07 2.40 -19.09
C VAL A 750 34.87 2.63 -20.59
N GLU A 751 34.23 1.69 -21.28
CA GLU A 751 33.93 1.80 -22.72
C GLU A 751 33.02 3.01 -23.02
N TYR A 752 32.01 3.26 -22.19
CA TYR A 752 31.14 4.44 -22.32
C TYR A 752 31.96 5.75 -22.30
N VAL A 753 32.95 5.86 -21.41
CA VAL A 753 33.82 7.05 -21.33
C VAL A 753 34.80 7.12 -22.49
N GLU A 754 35.42 6.00 -22.87
CA GLU A 754 36.35 5.93 -24.01
C GLU A 754 35.65 6.33 -25.32
N ASN A 755 34.36 6.01 -25.46
CA ASN A 755 33.52 6.41 -26.57
C ASN A 755 32.95 7.85 -26.46
N GLY A 756 33.47 8.67 -25.54
CA GLY A 756 33.12 10.08 -25.38
C GLY A 756 31.90 10.37 -24.50
N GLY A 757 31.36 9.37 -23.83
CA GLY A 757 30.31 9.52 -22.82
C GLY A 757 30.81 10.32 -21.61
N ARG A 758 29.95 11.20 -21.05
CA ARG A 758 30.35 12.03 -19.90
C ARG A 758 29.80 11.41 -18.62
N ILE A 759 30.68 11.14 -17.66
CA ILE A 759 30.28 10.54 -16.37
C ILE A 759 29.16 11.33 -15.67
N LYS A 760 29.18 12.66 -15.76
CA LYS A 760 28.12 13.51 -15.17
C LYS A 760 26.71 13.16 -15.67
N ASP A 761 26.58 12.59 -16.87
CA ASP A 761 25.28 12.23 -17.43
C ASP A 761 24.68 10.99 -16.76
N LEU A 762 25.52 10.12 -16.19
CA LEU A 762 25.10 8.97 -15.39
C LEU A 762 24.59 9.39 -14.00
N TYR A 763 24.73 10.66 -13.64
CA TYR A 763 24.21 11.24 -12.39
C TYR A 763 22.82 11.85 -12.52
N ILE A 764 22.20 11.90 -13.70
CA ILE A 764 20.81 12.40 -13.88
C ILE A 764 19.84 11.69 -12.92
N GLY A 765 20.05 10.40 -12.70
CA GLY A 765 19.32 9.55 -11.78
C GLY A 765 19.85 8.12 -11.84
N LYS A 766 19.05 7.16 -11.42
CA LYS A 766 19.37 5.74 -11.54
C LYS A 766 18.91 5.21 -12.91
N LEU A 767 19.82 5.25 -13.89
CA LEU A 767 19.55 4.86 -15.29
C LEU A 767 20.60 3.90 -15.83
N ASN A 768 20.27 3.17 -16.89
CA ASN A 768 21.27 2.44 -17.68
C ASN A 768 22.03 3.43 -18.59
N HIS A 769 23.33 3.24 -18.80
CA HIS A 769 24.16 4.18 -19.57
C HIS A 769 23.69 4.27 -21.03
N ASN A 770 23.09 3.20 -21.56
CA ASN A 770 22.45 3.17 -22.88
C ASN A 770 21.19 4.06 -22.97
N ASP A 771 20.56 4.37 -21.84
CA ASP A 771 19.36 5.21 -21.80
C ASP A 771 19.66 6.71 -21.72
N VAL A 772 20.93 7.14 -21.57
CA VAL A 772 21.29 8.56 -21.37
C VAL A 772 20.72 9.46 -22.48
N GLU A 773 20.91 9.08 -23.74
CA GLU A 773 20.43 9.86 -24.89
C GLU A 773 18.90 9.89 -25.00
N THR A 774 18.23 8.81 -24.61
CA THR A 774 16.77 8.76 -24.56
C THR A 774 16.26 9.61 -23.40
N ALA A 775 16.90 9.52 -22.24
CA ALA A 775 16.56 10.29 -21.05
C ALA A 775 16.59 11.78 -21.36
N ARG A 776 17.70 12.31 -21.91
CA ARG A 776 17.86 13.74 -22.25
C ARG A 776 16.76 14.34 -23.12
N LYS A 777 16.08 13.52 -23.93
CA LYS A 777 14.98 13.95 -24.81
C LYS A 777 13.65 14.07 -24.07
N ILE A 778 13.59 13.75 -22.78
CA ILE A 778 12.40 13.84 -21.94
C ILE A 778 12.22 15.28 -21.48
N ASN A 779 11.04 15.82 -21.77
CA ASN A 779 10.68 17.17 -21.35
C ASN A 779 10.63 17.27 -19.82
N GLY A 780 11.24 18.31 -19.27
CA GLY A 780 11.26 18.60 -17.83
C GLY A 780 12.35 17.89 -17.04
N LEU A 781 13.31 17.19 -17.68
CA LEU A 781 14.52 16.76 -16.98
C LEU A 781 15.34 17.95 -16.49
N VAL A 782 15.95 17.76 -15.33
CA VAL A 782 16.83 18.74 -14.68
C VAL A 782 18.26 18.22 -14.70
N GLU A 783 19.22 19.10 -14.92
CA GLU A 783 20.65 18.76 -14.82
C GLU A 783 20.99 18.22 -13.41
N PRO A 784 21.92 17.25 -13.31
CA PRO A 784 22.32 16.68 -12.04
C PRO A 784 22.98 17.75 -11.15
N LYS A 785 22.40 17.95 -9.97
CA LYS A 785 22.86 18.94 -8.99
C LYS A 785 24.01 18.41 -8.15
N TYR A 786 23.95 17.15 -7.76
CA TYR A 786 24.92 16.51 -6.89
C TYR A 786 25.89 15.68 -7.73
N LEU A 787 27.15 16.11 -7.78
CA LEU A 787 28.23 15.44 -8.51
C LEU A 787 29.42 15.25 -7.56
N PRO A 788 30.16 14.13 -7.67
CA PRO A 788 31.46 13.99 -7.03
C PRO A 788 32.38 15.16 -7.37
N LYS A 789 33.17 15.64 -6.41
CA LYS A 789 34.02 16.83 -6.60
C LYS A 789 35.10 16.71 -7.67
N TRP A 790 35.47 15.49 -8.07
CA TRP A 790 36.51 15.26 -9.08
C TRP A 790 35.99 15.40 -10.52
N LEU A 791 34.66 15.44 -10.69
CA LEU A 791 33.97 15.80 -11.94
C LEU A 791 33.71 17.30 -11.99
#